data_AF-A0A8C5PUG0-F1
#
_entry.id   AF-A0A8C5PUG0-F1
#
_cell.length_a   1.000
_cell.length_b   1.000
_cell.length_c   1.000
_cell.angle_alpha   90.00
_cell.angle_beta   90.00
_cell.angle_gamma   90.00
#
_symmetry.space_group_name_H-M   'P 1'
#
loop_
_entity.id
_entity.type
_entity.pdbx_description
1 polymer ?
#
loop_
_entity_poly.entity_id
_entity_poly.type
_entity_poly.pdbx_seq_one_letter_code
_entity_poly.pdbx_strand_id
1 'polypeptide(L)'
;MDRSIDSMDGDVNGVWVPGTSLTISPSINFPGKCLNGDDVHDLLDIPKSYADLQHILINAGLPETEDRTKQPRTGHNIDSITICVFGTPSFSMSVLLEGARQCPGQILLCLSSSWFCPHPPSSLPSPLYIRQAVTFDLGGRTFLDVFCPPRRVTYLSWMGGDNVLLGQEWDCPMGGSPQISSFLSNTLEMKLLLDKKDLTLPPALVLTPYCSDSWKLHGEGKSTSLVHLDGKEGWEERVKTAVFDFLALLRRKEHQQVVIKTCGPQKKHSFPTTFYSVFDTICVSEAVFGLISHLCDKEAILLEGFIRTLPPRKIRPPKPPPVISSCSVRPPELTIRLCAVVCRSRGDQPILSKVVCSVGRAEKPLCHHFALPQSLETTLELWGVNDKNQKDNIFTQLKETAETVMKAVMEAENKLSHKGHRGRRAQIDILGVDFLLTVVDYMVTPVILGLTSNHCLESCGVHECMLLNLGAGATITTKSASKPLVETMLRQSLIYVMETKEVLVIGSGGISKKFIWEAARGYGIKVHLVESDANSFASSLVASFIHYDYDDQSCDLEMHAQNLVALVKDRALSLSGCMAFWDECTILAALVSTHLGLPGPPPSAVRLAKQKTQTQLCLLTKSSSSPPFPFAGAFAVPCCPLGHANEGLIKAEATISYPLVVKPESGAGAVGVRLVQDAEECRRVIRRLTMEPSETQCTHSENNGIQNGVFNNSEIKEIHKAGIGGVRELEAGGKKCFETTSKSTNLSNEAYNFENSTNAPSFLLAEYITGSEHDVDLVLSPSGQLLAAYVSDNGPTLLPGFTETAAALPSRLSPEQHCQLVQAAARSCRALGLFPGVFNVELKLTEIGPKLLEINPRMGGFYLRDWILHVYGTDLVLVALALFCGVDPALSATGAQEEMVLVGVMCTGENHEEALHNTAKPERLAELHHAGHIRFNKLHGSRNHGPDQEPYCNIACKGKGQREARERLLGICAVLGFDTDKYPVHYLTGQFQ
;
A
#
# COMPACT_ATOMS: atom_id res chain seq x y z
N MET A 1 -22.61 -51.95 -24.82
CA MET A 1 -22.90 -52.19 -26.24
C MET A 1 -22.45 -50.93 -26.98
N ASP A 2 -21.17 -50.87 -27.33
CA ASP A 2 -20.54 -51.38 -28.57
C ASP A 2 -20.60 -50.36 -29.72
N ARG A 3 -19.44 -49.68 -29.87
CA ARG A 3 -18.61 -49.52 -31.08
C ARG A 3 -19.25 -49.17 -32.44
N SER A 4 -18.63 -48.12 -33.02
CA SER A 4 -18.12 -48.00 -34.42
C SER A 4 -19.15 -47.61 -35.50
N ILE A 5 -18.87 -46.86 -36.59
CA ILE A 5 -17.64 -46.44 -37.29
C ILE A 5 -18.02 -45.43 -38.41
N ASP A 6 -17.05 -44.62 -38.88
CA ASP A 6 -16.94 -43.88 -40.18
C ASP A 6 -17.89 -42.72 -40.53
N SER A 7 -17.53 -41.68 -41.32
CA SER A 7 -16.28 -41.08 -41.81
C SER A 7 -16.64 -39.83 -42.67
N MET A 8 -15.66 -38.94 -42.88
CA MET A 8 -15.47 -37.99 -43.99
C MET A 8 -16.26 -36.67 -44.11
N ASP A 9 -15.49 -35.58 -43.95
CA ASP A 9 -15.35 -34.37 -44.77
C ASP A 9 -16.56 -33.75 -45.49
N GLY A 10 -16.78 -32.45 -45.25
CA GLY A 10 -17.52 -31.60 -46.18
C GLY A 10 -17.94 -30.22 -45.65
N ASP A 11 -17.21 -29.19 -46.08
CA ASP A 11 -17.62 -27.80 -46.26
C ASP A 11 -17.88 -26.85 -45.07
N VAL A 12 -16.82 -26.07 -44.86
CA VAL A 12 -16.81 -24.69 -44.36
C VAL A 12 -17.60 -23.80 -45.34
N ASN A 13 -18.80 -23.34 -44.95
CA ASN A 13 -19.42 -22.06 -45.34
C ASN A 13 -20.82 -21.92 -44.71
N GLY A 14 -20.85 -21.59 -43.42
CA GLY A 14 -22.07 -21.20 -42.70
C GLY A 14 -21.98 -19.74 -42.28
N VAL A 15 -22.55 -18.87 -43.10
CA VAL A 15 -22.79 -17.44 -42.81
C VAL A 15 -23.50 -17.30 -41.47
N TRP A 16 -22.90 -16.57 -40.52
CA TRP A 16 -23.55 -16.20 -39.27
C TRP A 16 -24.64 -15.16 -39.56
N VAL A 17 -25.90 -15.59 -39.53
CA VAL A 17 -27.07 -14.72 -39.63
C VAL A 17 -27.50 -14.32 -38.21
N PRO A 18 -27.63 -13.02 -37.88
CA PRO A 18 -28.17 -12.60 -36.59
C PRO A 18 -29.70 -12.80 -36.58
N GLY A 19 -30.18 -13.70 -35.73
CA GLY A 19 -31.57 -13.80 -35.29
C GLY A 19 -31.57 -14.07 -33.78
N THR A 20 -32.54 -13.67 -32.97
CA THR A 20 -33.82 -13.03 -33.18
C THR A 20 -34.21 -12.46 -31.81
N SER A 21 -34.81 -11.27 -31.77
CA SER A 21 -35.32 -10.59 -30.57
C SER A 21 -36.11 -11.53 -29.65
N LEU A 22 -35.57 -11.81 -28.46
CA LEU A 22 -36.34 -12.34 -27.33
C LEU A 22 -36.90 -11.15 -26.54
N THR A 23 -38.22 -11.08 -26.48
CA THR A 23 -39.00 -10.09 -25.73
C THR A 23 -38.69 -10.17 -24.24
N ILE A 24 -37.97 -9.17 -23.73
CA ILE A 24 -37.73 -8.96 -22.30
C ILE A 24 -39.04 -8.44 -21.66
N SER A 25 -39.50 -9.11 -20.61
CA SER A 25 -40.63 -8.64 -19.79
C SER A 25 -40.15 -7.58 -18.79
N PRO A 26 -40.71 -6.35 -18.74
CA PRO A 26 -40.32 -5.36 -17.75
C PRO A 26 -41.23 -5.50 -16.52
N SER A 27 -40.71 -6.05 -15.42
CA SER A 27 -41.35 -5.88 -14.11
C SER A 27 -40.30 -5.75 -13.00
N ILE A 28 -39.47 -4.71 -13.11
CA ILE A 28 -38.68 -4.18 -12.00
C ILE A 28 -39.41 -2.94 -11.48
N ASN A 29 -39.93 -3.01 -10.26
CA ASN A 29 -40.62 -1.88 -9.62
C ASN A 29 -39.59 -0.90 -9.06
N PHE A 30 -39.46 0.27 -9.69
CA PHE A 30 -38.72 1.40 -9.13
C PHE A 30 -39.61 2.16 -8.14
N PRO A 31 -39.24 2.29 -6.84
CA PRO A 31 -40.02 3.06 -5.88
C PRO A 31 -39.85 4.56 -6.14
N GLY A 32 -40.91 5.21 -6.61
CA GLY A 32 -40.98 6.65 -6.81
C GLY A 32 -41.58 7.40 -5.62
N LYS A 33 -40.88 8.45 -5.18
CA LYS A 33 -41.38 9.81 -4.83
C LYS A 33 -40.47 10.45 -3.78
N CYS A 34 -39.78 11.53 -4.17
CA CYS A 34 -39.66 12.81 -3.45
C CYS A 34 -38.51 13.65 -4.03
N LEU A 35 -38.65 14.20 -5.24
CA LEU A 35 -37.93 15.40 -5.67
C LEU A 35 -38.80 16.18 -6.68
N ASN A 36 -38.76 17.51 -6.60
CA ASN A 36 -39.58 18.43 -7.39
C ASN A 36 -38.93 18.72 -8.75
N GLY A 37 -39.74 18.72 -9.81
CA GLY A 37 -39.62 19.63 -10.95
C GLY A 37 -38.64 19.29 -12.07
N ASP A 38 -37.36 19.05 -11.77
CA ASP A 38 -36.29 19.08 -12.80
C ASP A 38 -35.61 17.70 -13.05
N ASP A 39 -35.93 16.65 -12.28
CA ASP A 39 -35.25 15.34 -12.30
C ASP A 39 -35.77 14.31 -13.31
N VAL A 40 -36.55 14.72 -14.31
CA VAL A 40 -37.24 13.77 -15.23
C VAL A 40 -36.27 13.08 -16.20
N HIS A 41 -35.06 13.62 -16.40
CA HIS A 41 -34.04 13.00 -17.26
C HIS A 41 -33.34 11.79 -16.60
N ASP A 42 -33.21 11.73 -15.28
CA ASP A 42 -32.43 10.71 -14.55
C ASP A 42 -33.10 9.33 -14.49
N LEU A 43 -34.43 9.27 -14.58
CA LEU A 43 -35.18 8.00 -14.51
C LEU A 43 -35.11 7.19 -15.82
N LEU A 44 -34.77 7.84 -16.95
CA LEU A 44 -34.69 7.19 -18.26
C LEU A 44 -33.34 6.47 -18.49
N ASP A 45 -32.27 6.85 -17.78
CA ASP A 45 -30.92 6.30 -17.99
C ASP A 45 -30.58 5.08 -17.10
N ILE A 46 -31.33 4.84 -16.02
CA ILE A 46 -31.14 3.66 -15.16
C ILE A 46 -31.42 2.35 -15.92
N PRO A 47 -32.56 2.19 -16.63
CA PRO A 47 -32.84 0.96 -17.37
C PRO A 47 -31.77 0.65 -18.42
N LYS A 48 -31.23 1.69 -19.07
CA LYS A 48 -30.16 1.56 -20.06
C LYS A 48 -28.84 1.13 -19.43
N SER A 49 -28.39 1.81 -18.37
CA SER A 49 -27.14 1.47 -17.68
C SER A 49 -27.19 0.06 -17.06
N TYR A 50 -28.35 -0.35 -16.54
CA TYR A 50 -28.56 -1.70 -16.04
C TYR A 50 -28.53 -2.75 -17.16
N ALA A 51 -29.14 -2.47 -18.32
CA ALA A 51 -29.08 -3.35 -19.49
C ALA A 51 -27.65 -3.49 -20.03
N ASP A 52 -26.89 -2.39 -20.09
CA ASP A 52 -25.49 -2.38 -20.49
C ASP A 52 -24.65 -3.27 -19.56
N LEU A 53 -24.89 -3.20 -18.24
CA LEU A 53 -24.27 -4.10 -17.26
C LEU A 53 -24.58 -5.57 -17.58
N GLN A 54 -25.84 -5.93 -17.85
CA GLN A 54 -26.19 -7.32 -18.17
C GLN A 54 -25.48 -7.82 -19.43
N HIS A 55 -25.39 -6.99 -20.47
CA HIS A 55 -24.63 -7.34 -21.68
C HIS A 55 -23.15 -7.56 -21.41
N ILE A 56 -22.53 -6.75 -20.56
CA ILE A 56 -21.12 -6.90 -20.17
C ILE A 56 -20.90 -8.21 -19.41
N LEU A 57 -21.78 -8.54 -18.46
CA LEU A 57 -21.70 -9.78 -17.69
C LEU A 57 -21.79 -11.02 -18.60
N ILE A 58 -22.77 -11.05 -19.51
CA ILE A 58 -22.96 -12.13 -20.47
C ILE A 58 -21.71 -12.31 -21.34
N ASN A 59 -21.15 -11.23 -21.87
CA ASN A 59 -19.93 -11.27 -22.70
C ASN A 59 -18.69 -11.71 -21.91
N ALA A 60 -18.65 -11.44 -20.60
CA ALA A 60 -17.60 -11.88 -19.70
C ALA A 60 -17.79 -13.32 -19.19
N GLY A 61 -18.84 -14.04 -19.62
CA GLY A 61 -19.13 -15.39 -19.14
C GLY A 61 -19.64 -15.44 -17.70
N LEU A 62 -20.18 -14.33 -17.18
CA LEU A 62 -20.70 -14.20 -15.82
C LEU A 62 -22.24 -14.24 -15.81
N PRO A 63 -22.87 -14.70 -14.70
CA PRO A 63 -24.32 -14.69 -14.59
C PRO A 63 -24.88 -13.26 -14.52
N GLU A 64 -26.14 -13.12 -14.92
CA GLU A 64 -26.89 -11.87 -14.76
C GLU A 64 -27.00 -11.44 -13.29
N THR A 65 -27.24 -10.15 -13.08
CA THR A 65 -27.41 -9.57 -11.75
C THR A 65 -28.66 -10.09 -11.06
N GLU A 66 -28.49 -10.66 -9.86
CA GLU A 66 -29.60 -11.12 -9.02
C GLU A 66 -30.20 -9.94 -8.23
N ASP A 67 -31.51 -9.76 -8.32
CA ASP A 67 -32.22 -8.71 -7.58
C ASP A 67 -32.47 -9.13 -6.12
N ARG A 68 -31.79 -8.46 -5.18
CA ARG A 68 -31.95 -8.64 -3.73
C ARG A 68 -32.59 -7.44 -3.04
N THR A 69 -33.21 -6.54 -3.79
CA THR A 69 -33.84 -5.32 -3.24
C THR A 69 -34.96 -5.63 -2.23
N LYS A 70 -35.58 -6.82 -2.32
CA LYS A 70 -36.59 -7.32 -1.37
C LYS A 70 -36.01 -7.81 -0.04
N GLN A 71 -34.70 -8.00 0.06
CA GLN A 71 -33.99 -8.43 1.27
C GLN A 71 -32.88 -7.42 1.59
N PRO A 72 -33.24 -6.26 2.21
CA PRO A 72 -32.27 -5.22 2.49
C PRO A 72 -31.10 -5.72 3.34
N ARG A 73 -29.88 -5.34 2.95
CA ARG A 73 -28.65 -5.66 3.68
C ARG A 73 -28.54 -4.82 4.94
N THR A 74 -28.45 -5.51 6.06
CA THR A 74 -28.32 -4.95 7.41
C THR A 74 -26.98 -5.35 8.03
N GLY A 75 -26.67 -4.86 9.23
CA GLY A 75 -25.52 -5.30 10.03
C GLY A 75 -24.16 -4.66 9.68
N HIS A 76 -24.12 -3.71 8.76
CA HIS A 76 -22.92 -2.87 8.54
C HIS A 76 -22.89 -1.71 9.55
N ASN A 77 -21.69 -1.24 9.88
CA ASN A 77 -21.48 -0.10 10.78
C ASN A 77 -21.11 1.18 9.98
N ILE A 78 -21.10 2.34 10.66
CA ILE A 78 -20.75 3.63 10.03
C ILE A 78 -19.28 3.71 9.57
N ASP A 79 -18.42 2.87 10.15
CA ASP A 79 -17.00 2.78 9.84
C ASP A 79 -16.68 1.73 8.76
N SER A 80 -17.71 1.09 8.19
CA SER A 80 -17.54 0.07 7.16
C SER A 80 -17.03 0.70 5.88
N ILE A 81 -15.85 0.25 5.42
CA ILE A 81 -15.27 0.72 4.16
C ILE A 81 -16.26 0.48 3.02
N THR A 82 -16.61 1.56 2.35
CA THR A 82 -17.61 1.62 1.28
C THR A 82 -17.05 2.47 0.15
N ILE A 83 -16.46 1.80 -0.84
CA ILE A 83 -15.96 2.43 -2.06
C ILE A 83 -17.10 2.45 -3.06
N CYS A 84 -17.54 3.64 -3.45
CA CYS A 84 -18.56 3.79 -4.46
C CYS A 84 -17.91 4.12 -5.81
N VAL A 85 -18.11 3.28 -6.82
CA VAL A 85 -17.76 3.57 -8.21
C VAL A 85 -18.99 4.12 -8.90
N PHE A 86 -18.96 5.41 -9.23
CA PHE A 86 -20.03 6.09 -9.95
C PHE A 86 -19.63 6.29 -11.40
N GLY A 87 -20.40 5.71 -12.33
CA GLY A 87 -20.15 5.80 -13.76
C GLY A 87 -20.76 4.65 -14.55
N THR A 88 -20.42 4.57 -15.83
CA THR A 88 -20.93 3.51 -16.71
C THR A 88 -20.30 2.15 -16.35
N PRO A 89 -21.05 1.04 -16.48
CA PRO A 89 -20.54 -0.29 -16.16
C PRO A 89 -19.31 -0.71 -16.99
N SER A 90 -19.22 -0.26 -18.25
CA SER A 90 -18.14 -0.61 -19.18
C SER A 90 -16.76 -0.19 -18.68
N PHE A 91 -16.65 0.99 -18.06
CA PHE A 91 -15.38 1.50 -17.51
C PHE A 91 -15.04 0.91 -16.14
N SER A 92 -16.08 0.45 -15.42
CA SER A 92 -15.95 0.04 -14.03
C SER A 92 -15.64 -1.45 -13.87
N MET A 93 -15.86 -2.27 -14.91
CA MET A 93 -15.80 -3.73 -14.79
C MET A 93 -14.45 -4.26 -14.29
N SER A 94 -13.33 -3.75 -14.79
CA SER A 94 -11.99 -4.15 -14.31
C SER A 94 -11.80 -3.84 -12.82
N VAL A 95 -12.29 -2.67 -12.36
CA VAL A 95 -12.24 -2.26 -10.95
C VAL A 95 -13.13 -3.14 -10.08
N LEU A 96 -14.33 -3.46 -10.55
CA LEU A 96 -15.31 -4.24 -9.79
C LEU A 96 -14.89 -5.70 -9.64
N LEU A 97 -14.39 -6.33 -10.71
CA LEU A 97 -13.84 -7.69 -10.66
C LEU A 97 -12.59 -7.78 -9.78
N GLU A 98 -11.74 -6.75 -9.80
CA GLU A 98 -10.59 -6.68 -8.92
C GLU A 98 -11.00 -6.44 -7.46
N GLY A 99 -11.99 -5.59 -7.23
CA GLY A 99 -12.61 -5.37 -5.93
C GLY A 99 -13.24 -6.62 -5.35
N ALA A 100 -13.93 -7.42 -6.17
CA ALA A 100 -14.45 -8.73 -5.78
C ALA A 100 -13.35 -9.67 -5.26
N ARG A 101 -12.16 -9.63 -5.86
CA ARG A 101 -11.01 -10.46 -5.46
C ARG A 101 -10.32 -9.95 -4.19
N GLN A 102 -10.17 -8.64 -4.05
CA GLN A 102 -9.41 -8.04 -2.94
C GLN A 102 -10.27 -7.75 -1.70
N CYS A 103 -11.50 -7.29 -1.90
CA CYS A 103 -12.38 -6.73 -0.86
C CYS A 103 -13.87 -6.96 -1.18
N PRO A 104 -14.33 -8.23 -1.25
CA PRO A 104 -15.70 -8.56 -1.67
C PRO A 104 -16.75 -7.84 -0.81
N GLY A 105 -17.73 -7.21 -1.48
CA GLY A 105 -18.81 -6.45 -0.84
C GLY A 105 -18.45 -5.04 -0.34
N GLN A 106 -17.22 -4.57 -0.52
CA GLN A 106 -16.81 -3.21 -0.14
C GLN A 106 -16.80 -2.22 -1.32
N ILE A 107 -16.62 -2.70 -2.56
CA ILE A 107 -16.76 -1.88 -3.77
C ILE A 107 -18.19 -2.03 -4.32
N LEU A 108 -18.85 -0.90 -4.52
CA LEU A 108 -20.23 -0.79 -4.96
C LEU A 108 -20.29 -0.06 -6.30
N LEU A 109 -20.99 -0.61 -7.28
CA LEU A 109 -21.30 0.09 -8.52
C LEU A 109 -22.61 0.87 -8.37
N CYS A 110 -22.54 2.19 -8.52
CA CYS A 110 -23.69 3.08 -8.47
C CYS A 110 -24.03 3.55 -9.89
N LEU A 111 -25.21 3.15 -10.39
CA LEU A 111 -25.65 3.46 -11.75
C LEU A 111 -26.40 4.79 -11.85
N SER A 112 -26.85 5.37 -10.73
CA SER A 112 -27.62 6.62 -10.73
C SER A 112 -27.41 7.45 -9.47
N SER A 113 -27.41 8.76 -9.65
CA SER A 113 -27.39 9.76 -8.58
C SER A 113 -28.53 9.59 -7.57
N SER A 114 -29.69 9.12 -8.03
CA SER A 114 -30.87 8.86 -7.21
C SER A 114 -30.67 7.74 -6.17
N TRP A 115 -29.60 6.95 -6.28
CA TRP A 115 -29.30 5.88 -5.32
C TRP A 115 -28.54 6.36 -4.09
N PHE A 116 -28.13 7.62 -4.06
CA PHE A 116 -27.60 8.26 -2.85
C PHE A 116 -28.73 8.81 -1.98
N CYS A 117 -28.44 8.98 -0.69
CA CYS A 117 -29.28 9.69 0.25
C CYS A 117 -28.61 11.03 0.61
N PRO A 118 -29.09 12.17 0.12
CA PRO A 118 -28.67 13.45 0.65
C PRO A 118 -29.24 13.59 2.07
N HIS A 119 -28.39 13.66 3.08
CA HIS A 119 -28.83 14.17 4.39
C HIS A 119 -29.01 15.69 4.30
N PRO A 120 -29.99 16.28 5.00
CA PRO A 120 -30.13 17.73 5.04
C PRO A 120 -28.82 18.35 5.60
N PRO A 121 -28.30 19.42 4.98
CA PRO A 121 -27.02 20.01 5.33
C PRO A 121 -27.13 20.65 6.72
N SER A 122 -26.57 19.98 7.73
CA SER A 122 -26.34 20.58 9.05
C SER A 122 -24.93 21.19 9.15
N SER A 123 -23.99 20.73 8.31
CA SER A 123 -22.65 21.29 8.12
C SER A 123 -22.10 20.94 6.72
N LEU A 124 -21.32 21.86 6.13
CA LEU A 124 -20.52 21.64 4.91
C LEU A 124 -19.05 21.43 5.32
N PRO A 125 -18.33 20.45 4.74
CA PRO A 125 -18.78 19.47 3.74
C PRO A 125 -19.72 18.41 4.34
N SER A 126 -20.64 17.88 3.54
CA SER A 126 -21.67 16.94 4.02
C SER A 126 -21.29 15.48 3.73
N PRO A 127 -21.54 14.54 4.66
CA PRO A 127 -21.28 13.12 4.41
C PRO A 127 -22.24 12.57 3.35
N LEU A 128 -21.70 11.72 2.46
CA LEU A 128 -22.45 11.05 1.40
C LEU A 128 -22.85 9.64 1.84
N TYR A 129 -24.11 9.27 1.61
CA TYR A 129 -24.64 7.94 1.92
C TYR A 129 -25.24 7.28 0.68
N ILE A 130 -25.06 5.97 0.54
CA ILE A 130 -25.63 5.17 -0.54
C ILE A 130 -26.69 4.20 0.00
N ARG A 131 -27.89 4.22 -0.59
CA ARG A 131 -29.00 3.33 -0.21
C ARG A 131 -29.17 2.12 -1.11
N GLN A 132 -28.69 2.20 -2.36
CA GLN A 132 -28.85 1.14 -3.35
C GLN A 132 -27.60 1.08 -4.22
N ALA A 133 -27.15 -0.13 -4.54
CA ALA A 133 -26.01 -0.32 -5.45
C ALA A 133 -25.99 -1.73 -6.02
N VAL A 134 -25.20 -1.94 -7.07
CA VAL A 134 -24.80 -3.29 -7.48
C VAL A 134 -23.55 -3.71 -6.71
N THR A 135 -23.59 -4.87 -6.08
CA THR A 135 -22.47 -5.45 -5.31
C THR A 135 -21.93 -6.71 -5.96
N PHE A 136 -20.71 -7.09 -5.60
CA PHE A 136 -20.00 -8.22 -6.18
C PHE A 136 -19.50 -9.17 -5.08
N ASP A 137 -19.61 -10.48 -5.31
CA ASP A 137 -18.93 -11.49 -4.49
C ASP A 137 -17.58 -11.93 -5.06
N LEU A 138 -16.87 -12.79 -4.33
CA LEU A 138 -15.56 -13.32 -4.72
C LEU A 138 -15.55 -14.03 -6.09
N GLY A 139 -16.71 -14.55 -6.54
CA GLY A 139 -16.88 -15.21 -7.82
C GLY A 139 -17.28 -14.28 -8.97
N GLY A 140 -17.37 -12.96 -8.72
CA GLY A 140 -17.82 -11.98 -9.69
C GLY A 140 -19.33 -11.97 -9.92
N ARG A 141 -20.13 -12.68 -9.10
CA ARG A 141 -21.59 -12.62 -9.18
C ARG A 141 -22.07 -11.26 -8.69
N THR A 142 -23.06 -10.72 -9.37
CA THR A 142 -23.59 -9.38 -9.10
C THR A 142 -24.95 -9.43 -8.41
N PHE A 143 -25.16 -8.52 -7.47
CA PHE A 143 -26.41 -8.39 -6.72
C PHE A 143 -26.90 -6.94 -6.73
N LEU A 144 -28.15 -6.70 -7.07
CA LEU A 144 -28.79 -5.40 -6.83
C LEU A 144 -29.26 -5.34 -5.37
N ASP A 145 -28.51 -4.63 -4.54
CA ASP A 145 -28.73 -4.56 -3.09
C ASP A 145 -29.35 -3.22 -2.67
N VAL A 146 -30.20 -3.26 -1.65
CA VAL A 146 -30.63 -2.10 -0.86
C VAL A 146 -30.00 -2.19 0.53
N PHE A 147 -29.49 -1.09 1.06
CA PHE A 147 -28.85 -1.03 2.37
C PHE A 147 -29.77 -0.38 3.41
N CYS A 148 -29.93 -1.03 4.56
CA CYS A 148 -30.67 -0.49 5.70
C CYS A 148 -29.85 -0.66 7.02
N PRO A 149 -29.36 0.42 7.64
CA PRO A 149 -29.41 1.82 7.17
C PRO A 149 -28.61 2.04 5.86
N PRO A 150 -28.67 3.22 5.21
CA PRO A 150 -27.76 3.55 4.12
C PRO A 150 -26.29 3.51 4.56
N ARG A 151 -25.38 3.09 3.66
CA ARG A 151 -23.93 3.03 3.96
C ARG A 151 -23.27 4.39 3.74
N ARG A 152 -22.40 4.81 4.65
CA ARG A 152 -21.55 6.01 4.45
C ARG A 152 -20.51 5.70 3.39
N VAL A 153 -20.41 6.55 2.37
CA VAL A 153 -19.38 6.44 1.32
C VAL A 153 -18.04 6.90 1.91
N THR A 154 -17.06 5.99 1.98
CA THR A 154 -15.72 6.29 2.49
C THR A 154 -14.73 6.64 1.40
N TYR A 155 -15.08 6.38 0.13
CA TYR A 155 -14.36 6.86 -1.05
C TYR A 155 -15.29 6.87 -2.27
N LEU A 156 -15.23 7.93 -3.07
CA LEU A 156 -15.99 8.05 -4.31
C LEU A 156 -15.06 8.00 -5.53
N SER A 157 -15.09 6.90 -6.27
CA SER A 157 -14.41 6.77 -7.55
C SER A 157 -15.33 7.29 -8.65
N TRP A 158 -14.93 8.39 -9.28
CA TRP A 158 -15.66 8.96 -10.41
C TRP A 158 -14.99 8.56 -11.72
N MET A 159 -15.69 7.76 -12.53
CA MET A 159 -15.18 7.23 -13.79
C MET A 159 -15.91 7.82 -15.01
N GLY A 160 -16.35 9.08 -14.89
CA GLY A 160 -17.20 9.74 -15.87
C GLY A 160 -18.69 9.48 -15.64
N GLY A 161 -19.54 10.29 -16.27
CA GLY A 161 -21.00 10.26 -16.07
C GLY A 161 -21.55 11.65 -15.74
N ASP A 162 -22.78 11.69 -15.24
CA ASP A 162 -23.47 12.94 -14.96
C ASP A 162 -22.77 13.77 -13.87
N ASN A 163 -22.67 15.09 -14.10
CA ASN A 163 -21.91 16.01 -13.25
C ASN A 163 -22.72 16.54 -12.06
N VAL A 164 -24.01 16.20 -11.98
CA VAL A 164 -24.97 16.76 -11.01
C VAL A 164 -24.53 16.53 -9.56
N LEU A 165 -24.07 15.32 -9.22
CA LEU A 165 -23.57 15.00 -7.88
C LEU A 165 -22.27 15.74 -7.52
N LEU A 166 -21.46 16.08 -8.50
CA LEU A 166 -20.12 16.62 -8.27
C LEU A 166 -20.08 18.15 -8.14
N GLY A 167 -21.26 18.80 -8.18
CA GLY A 167 -21.39 20.23 -7.89
C GLY A 167 -21.24 20.59 -6.40
N GLN A 168 -21.36 19.61 -5.49
CA GLN A 168 -21.39 19.80 -4.02
C GLN A 168 -20.07 19.37 -3.35
N GLU A 169 -19.78 19.91 -2.16
CA GLU A 169 -18.62 19.50 -1.35
C GLU A 169 -18.98 18.30 -0.46
N TRP A 170 -18.53 17.12 -0.87
CA TRP A 170 -18.68 15.88 -0.11
C TRP A 170 -17.57 15.70 0.90
N ASP A 171 -17.96 15.23 2.07
CA ASP A 171 -17.04 14.77 3.10
C ASP A 171 -16.62 13.32 2.82
N CYS A 172 -15.83 13.07 1.77
CA CYS A 172 -15.13 11.81 1.52
C CYS A 172 -13.99 12.01 0.51
N PRO A 173 -12.93 11.18 0.54
CA PRO A 173 -11.91 11.15 -0.51
C PRO A 173 -12.50 10.77 -1.87
N MET A 174 -11.93 11.33 -2.94
CA MET A 174 -12.47 11.19 -4.29
C MET A 174 -11.37 10.93 -5.34
N GLY A 175 -11.60 9.97 -6.23
CA GLY A 175 -10.70 9.63 -7.35
C GLY A 175 -10.84 10.54 -8.57
N GLY A 176 -11.22 11.80 -8.35
CA GLY A 176 -11.47 12.80 -9.39
C GLY A 176 -12.55 13.80 -9.00
N SER A 177 -12.66 14.86 -9.79
CA SER A 177 -13.71 15.89 -9.69
C SER A 177 -13.92 16.54 -11.06
N PRO A 178 -15.00 17.33 -11.28
CA PRO A 178 -15.23 18.02 -12.55
C PRO A 178 -14.09 19.00 -12.88
N GLN A 179 -13.51 19.63 -11.86
CA GLN A 179 -12.38 20.56 -12.01
C GLN A 179 -11.10 19.81 -12.39
N ILE A 180 -10.82 18.69 -11.74
CA ILE A 180 -9.70 17.79 -12.09
C ILE A 180 -9.88 17.23 -13.51
N SER A 181 -11.10 16.85 -13.88
CA SER A 181 -11.42 16.38 -15.23
C SER A 181 -11.22 17.47 -16.28
N SER A 182 -11.67 18.69 -15.99
CA SER A 182 -11.44 19.86 -16.84
C SER A 182 -9.95 20.13 -17.03
N PHE A 183 -9.16 20.04 -15.95
CA PHE A 183 -7.71 20.15 -15.98
C PHE A 183 -7.07 19.09 -16.91
N LEU A 184 -7.41 17.81 -16.74
CA LEU A 184 -6.89 16.71 -17.58
C LEU A 184 -7.33 16.81 -19.05
N SER A 185 -8.54 17.31 -19.31
CA SER A 185 -9.07 17.49 -20.66
C SER A 185 -8.39 18.62 -21.45
N ASN A 186 -7.67 19.53 -20.77
CA ASN A 186 -6.99 20.65 -21.40
C ASN A 186 -5.68 20.18 -22.07
N THR A 187 -5.80 19.74 -23.33
CA THR A 187 -4.68 19.20 -24.11
C THR A 187 -3.50 20.17 -24.23
N LEU A 188 -3.76 21.48 -24.28
CA LEU A 188 -2.70 22.49 -24.39
C LEU A 188 -1.90 22.59 -23.09
N GLU A 189 -2.59 22.72 -21.96
CA GLU A 189 -1.92 22.79 -20.65
C GLU A 189 -1.14 21.51 -20.34
N MET A 190 -1.71 20.35 -20.64
CA MET A 190 -1.01 19.08 -20.50
C MET A 190 0.26 19.04 -21.35
N LYS A 191 0.19 19.45 -22.63
CA LYS A 191 1.38 19.46 -23.48
C LYS A 191 2.47 20.40 -22.95
N LEU A 192 2.10 21.61 -22.56
CA LEU A 192 3.05 22.60 -21.99
C LEU A 192 3.61 22.15 -20.64
N LEU A 193 2.84 21.39 -19.84
CA LEU A 193 3.31 20.78 -18.59
C LEU A 193 4.37 19.72 -18.87
N LEU A 194 4.11 18.84 -19.83
CA LEU A 194 5.03 17.74 -20.19
C LEU A 194 6.31 18.24 -20.89
N ASP A 195 6.22 19.30 -21.70
CA ASP A 195 7.39 19.89 -22.39
C ASP A 195 8.40 20.53 -21.43
N LYS A 196 8.02 20.73 -20.15
CA LYS A 196 8.93 21.19 -19.09
C LYS A 196 9.73 20.04 -18.44
N LYS A 197 9.45 18.78 -18.78
CA LYS A 197 9.99 17.59 -18.10
C LYS A 197 11.00 16.79 -18.94
N ASP A 198 11.54 17.38 -20.01
CA ASP A 198 12.48 16.73 -20.94
C ASP A 198 11.95 15.40 -21.52
N LEU A 199 10.63 15.36 -21.77
CA LEU A 199 9.94 14.20 -22.32
C LEU A 199 9.87 14.29 -23.84
N THR A 200 9.95 13.14 -24.51
CA THR A 200 9.83 13.07 -25.98
C THR A 200 8.41 13.36 -26.43
N LEU A 201 8.19 14.58 -26.91
CA LEU A 201 6.92 15.07 -27.45
C LEU A 201 7.03 15.38 -28.95
N PRO A 202 5.93 15.31 -29.70
CA PRO A 202 5.90 15.83 -31.07
C PRO A 202 6.23 17.34 -31.06
N PRO A 203 7.16 17.81 -31.92
CA PRO A 203 7.43 19.24 -32.06
C PRO A 203 6.15 19.99 -32.37
N ALA A 204 5.97 21.17 -31.79
CA ALA A 204 4.72 21.88 -31.88
C ALA A 204 4.85 23.40 -31.99
N LEU A 205 3.86 24.00 -32.66
CA LEU A 205 3.61 25.44 -32.69
C LEU A 205 2.19 25.69 -32.21
N VAL A 206 2.06 26.50 -31.16
CA VAL A 206 0.79 26.92 -30.58
C VAL A 206 0.52 28.37 -30.96
N LEU A 207 -0.64 28.63 -31.55
CA LEU A 207 -1.13 29.97 -31.86
C LEU A 207 -2.32 30.28 -30.97
N THR A 208 -2.26 31.36 -30.19
CA THR A 208 -3.32 31.66 -29.23
C THR A 208 -3.65 33.16 -29.13
N PRO A 209 -4.94 33.55 -29.05
CA PRO A 209 -5.36 34.93 -28.83
C PRO A 209 -5.26 35.38 -27.36
N TYR A 210 -4.98 34.45 -26.43
CA TYR A 210 -4.94 34.73 -24.99
C TYR A 210 -3.52 34.57 -24.43
N CYS A 211 -3.15 35.43 -23.48
CA CYS A 211 -1.91 35.32 -22.73
C CYS A 211 -2.24 34.94 -21.28
N SER A 212 -1.88 33.71 -20.89
CA SER A 212 -1.88 33.28 -19.50
C SER A 212 -0.46 33.30 -18.96
N ASP A 213 -0.25 33.79 -17.73
CA ASP A 213 1.04 33.61 -17.04
C ASP A 213 1.42 32.12 -16.92
N SER A 214 0.44 31.21 -16.89
CA SER A 214 0.66 29.76 -16.87
C SER A 214 1.30 29.19 -18.15
N TRP A 215 1.24 29.92 -19.28
CA TRP A 215 1.70 29.47 -20.60
C TRP A 215 3.09 30.00 -20.98
N LYS A 216 3.76 30.73 -20.09
CA LYS A 216 5.14 31.20 -20.30
C LYS A 216 6.11 30.01 -20.35
N LEU A 217 6.90 29.95 -21.42
CA LEU A 217 7.97 28.97 -21.62
C LEU A 217 9.32 29.62 -21.30
N HIS A 218 10.09 29.05 -20.36
CA HIS A 218 11.48 29.46 -20.07
C HIS A 218 12.48 28.33 -20.39
N GLY A 219 13.60 28.65 -21.07
CA GLY A 219 14.73 27.74 -21.32
C GLY A 219 14.97 27.36 -22.79
N GLU A 220 16.23 27.16 -23.17
CA GLU A 220 16.66 26.58 -24.47
C GLU A 220 16.41 25.05 -24.49
N GLY A 221 15.92 24.50 -25.61
CA GLY A 221 15.75 23.03 -25.78
C GLY A 221 14.30 22.49 -25.90
N LYS A 222 13.28 23.34 -25.89
CA LYS A 222 11.86 22.91 -25.88
C LYS A 222 11.32 22.44 -27.23
N SER A 223 10.38 21.48 -27.20
CA SER A 223 9.71 20.97 -28.42
C SER A 223 8.55 21.86 -28.87
N THR A 224 7.98 22.67 -27.98
CA THR A 224 6.82 23.52 -28.25
C THR A 224 7.19 24.99 -28.32
N SER A 225 6.71 25.68 -29.37
CA SER A 225 6.81 27.12 -29.58
C SER A 225 5.43 27.77 -29.44
N LEU A 226 5.38 29.02 -28.95
CA LEU A 226 4.15 29.75 -28.68
C LEU A 226 4.16 31.10 -29.40
N VAL A 227 3.05 31.43 -30.07
CA VAL A 227 2.83 32.72 -30.74
C VAL A 227 1.51 33.31 -30.29
N HIS A 228 1.59 34.54 -29.78
CA HIS A 228 0.41 35.31 -29.38
C HIS A 228 -0.18 36.06 -30.58
N LEU A 229 -1.51 35.97 -30.72
CA LEU A 229 -2.31 36.64 -31.76
C LEU A 229 -2.77 38.04 -31.30
N ASP A 230 -2.04 38.68 -30.39
CA ASP A 230 -2.37 39.99 -29.81
C ASP A 230 -1.83 41.18 -30.62
N GLY A 231 -2.53 42.32 -30.53
CA GLY A 231 -2.17 43.59 -31.16
C GLY A 231 -2.93 43.89 -32.47
N LYS A 232 -3.18 45.17 -32.75
CA LYS A 232 -3.95 45.62 -33.93
C LYS A 232 -3.18 45.53 -35.27
N GLU A 233 -1.84 45.43 -35.25
CA GLU A 233 -1.01 45.42 -36.45
C GLU A 233 0.12 44.37 -36.36
N GLY A 234 0.39 43.68 -37.48
CA GLY A 234 1.57 42.81 -37.65
C GLY A 234 1.50 41.38 -37.11
N TRP A 235 0.40 40.98 -36.46
CA TRP A 235 0.26 39.59 -35.97
C TRP A 235 0.20 38.56 -37.12
N GLU A 236 -0.39 38.92 -38.25
CA GLU A 236 -0.47 38.05 -39.44
C GLU A 236 0.92 37.68 -39.96
N GLU A 237 1.83 38.64 -40.03
CA GLU A 237 3.19 38.41 -40.50
C GLU A 237 3.97 37.54 -39.51
N ARG A 238 3.80 37.78 -38.19
CA ARG A 238 4.39 36.91 -37.15
C ARG A 238 3.90 35.47 -37.27
N VAL A 239 2.60 35.25 -37.53
CA VAL A 239 2.04 33.91 -37.72
C VAL A 239 2.64 33.26 -38.97
N LYS A 240 2.73 33.98 -40.10
CA LYS A 240 3.35 33.46 -41.33
C LYS A 240 4.81 33.07 -41.11
N THR A 241 5.60 33.94 -40.46
CA THR A 241 7.00 33.66 -40.13
C THR A 241 7.10 32.43 -39.22
N ALA A 242 6.30 32.36 -38.16
CA ALA A 242 6.33 31.24 -37.22
C ALA A 242 5.92 29.91 -37.88
N VAL A 243 4.90 29.91 -38.73
CA VAL A 243 4.50 28.72 -39.51
C VAL A 243 5.65 28.31 -40.44
N PHE A 244 6.25 29.24 -41.17
CA PHE A 244 7.39 28.95 -42.06
C PHE A 244 8.57 28.34 -41.31
N ASP A 245 8.97 28.95 -40.18
CA ASP A 245 10.08 28.50 -39.34
C ASP A 245 9.80 27.13 -38.71
N PHE A 246 8.56 26.90 -38.27
CA PHE A 246 8.13 25.62 -37.73
C PHE A 246 8.17 24.51 -38.80
N LEU A 247 7.69 24.78 -40.02
CA LEU A 247 7.79 23.82 -41.12
C LEU A 247 9.26 23.55 -41.52
N ALA A 248 10.14 24.56 -41.43
CA ALA A 248 11.58 24.38 -41.62
C ALA A 248 12.22 23.52 -40.52
N LEU A 249 11.80 23.70 -39.26
CA LEU A 249 12.19 22.84 -38.14
C LEU A 249 11.75 21.39 -38.37
N LEU A 250 10.49 21.17 -38.75
CA LEU A 250 9.95 19.84 -39.01
C LEU A 250 10.72 19.12 -40.14
N ARG A 251 11.08 19.83 -41.21
CA ARG A 251 11.92 19.29 -42.30
C ARG A 251 13.31 18.87 -41.82
N ARG A 252 13.95 19.67 -40.96
CA ARG A 252 15.25 19.32 -40.36
C ARG A 252 15.17 18.10 -39.44
N LYS A 253 14.03 17.89 -38.80
CA LYS A 253 13.72 16.71 -37.97
C LYS A 253 13.09 15.56 -38.77
N GLU A 254 13.19 15.58 -40.10
CA GLU A 254 12.73 14.54 -41.03
C GLU A 254 11.22 14.23 -41.01
N HIS A 255 10.39 15.13 -40.46
CA HIS A 255 8.94 15.00 -40.58
C HIS A 255 8.48 15.30 -42.01
N GLN A 256 7.55 14.50 -42.50
CA GLN A 256 6.97 14.65 -43.85
C GLN A 256 5.63 15.39 -43.85
N GLN A 257 4.95 15.40 -42.69
CA GLN A 257 3.62 15.98 -42.55
C GLN A 257 3.51 16.79 -41.25
N VAL A 258 2.62 17.77 -41.28
CA VAL A 258 2.18 18.55 -40.11
C VAL A 258 0.69 18.30 -39.87
N VAL A 259 0.32 18.19 -38.61
CA VAL A 259 -1.06 18.00 -38.13
C VAL A 259 -1.54 19.34 -37.59
N ILE A 260 -2.72 19.78 -38.02
CA ILE A 260 -3.36 21.01 -37.51
C ILE A 260 -4.66 20.63 -36.80
N LYS A 261 -4.81 21.10 -35.56
CA LYS A 261 -6.00 20.88 -34.72
C LYS A 261 -6.26 22.07 -33.80
N THR A 262 -7.49 22.20 -33.29
CA THR A 262 -7.83 23.16 -32.23
C THR A 262 -7.75 22.51 -30.84
N CYS A 263 -7.31 23.28 -29.86
CA CYS A 263 -7.18 22.87 -28.46
C CYS A 263 -7.65 23.98 -27.51
N GLY A 264 -8.00 23.62 -26.28
CA GLY A 264 -8.49 24.55 -25.25
C GLY A 264 -9.34 23.84 -24.18
N PRO A 265 -9.65 24.53 -23.06
CA PRO A 265 -10.37 23.95 -21.93
C PRO A 265 -11.87 23.73 -22.16
N GLN A 266 -12.46 24.38 -23.17
CA GLN A 266 -13.85 24.18 -23.58
C GLN A 266 -13.94 24.20 -25.11
N LYS A 267 -13.91 23.02 -25.75
CA LYS A 267 -14.15 22.92 -27.19
C LYS A 267 -15.62 23.19 -27.49
N LYS A 268 -15.97 24.42 -27.85
CA LYS A 268 -17.33 24.72 -28.33
C LYS A 268 -17.53 24.23 -29.77
N HIS A 269 -16.46 24.20 -30.56
CA HIS A 269 -16.45 23.75 -31.95
C HIS A 269 -15.41 22.65 -32.15
N SER A 270 -15.85 21.50 -32.68
CA SER A 270 -14.95 20.39 -33.05
C SER A 270 -14.58 20.51 -34.53
N PHE A 271 -13.45 21.15 -34.81
CA PHE A 271 -12.88 21.13 -36.16
C PHE A 271 -12.18 19.78 -36.41
N PRO A 272 -12.32 19.19 -37.61
CA PRO A 272 -11.62 17.97 -37.94
C PRO A 272 -10.11 18.20 -37.93
N THR A 273 -9.37 17.21 -37.43
CA THR A 273 -7.90 17.21 -37.52
C THR A 273 -7.49 17.10 -39.00
N THR A 274 -6.69 18.05 -39.48
CA THR A 274 -6.23 18.11 -40.87
C THR A 274 -4.73 17.83 -40.96
N PHE A 275 -4.31 17.26 -42.10
CA PHE A 275 -2.93 16.84 -42.35
C PHE A 275 -2.42 17.49 -43.63
N TYR A 276 -1.23 18.07 -43.56
CA TYR A 276 -0.59 18.73 -44.70
C TYR A 276 0.85 18.26 -44.86
N SER A 277 1.36 18.32 -46.09
CA SER A 277 2.79 18.15 -46.36
C SER A 277 3.57 19.30 -45.72
N VAL A 278 4.74 19.03 -45.15
CA VAL A 278 5.62 20.10 -44.64
C VAL A 278 6.20 21.01 -45.74
N PHE A 279 6.03 20.60 -47.01
CA PHE A 279 6.46 21.37 -48.18
C PHE A 279 5.37 22.34 -48.70
N ASP A 280 4.12 22.17 -48.26
CA ASP A 280 2.97 22.96 -48.74
C ASP A 280 2.69 24.16 -47.83
N THR A 281 3.67 25.04 -47.65
CA THR A 281 3.59 26.17 -46.70
C THR A 281 2.38 27.08 -46.94
N ILE A 282 1.96 27.26 -48.20
CA ILE A 282 0.79 28.08 -48.56
C ILE A 282 -0.48 27.44 -48.00
N CYS A 283 -0.73 26.16 -48.29
CA CYS A 283 -1.91 25.43 -47.83
C CYS A 283 -1.98 25.37 -46.29
N VAL A 284 -0.84 25.16 -45.63
CA VAL A 284 -0.76 25.18 -44.15
C VAL A 284 -1.15 26.55 -43.61
N SER A 285 -0.62 27.63 -44.21
CA SER A 285 -0.93 28.99 -43.78
C SER A 285 -2.41 29.33 -43.99
N GLU A 286 -2.97 29.02 -45.15
CA GLU A 286 -4.39 29.21 -45.44
C GLU A 286 -5.30 28.47 -44.45
N ALA A 287 -4.96 27.22 -44.12
CA ALA A 287 -5.69 26.43 -43.13
C ALA A 287 -5.63 27.06 -41.73
N VAL A 288 -4.46 27.54 -41.32
CA VAL A 288 -4.28 28.27 -40.04
C VAL A 288 -5.12 29.55 -40.03
N PHE A 289 -5.03 30.40 -41.05
CA PHE A 289 -5.79 31.65 -41.09
C PHE A 289 -7.29 31.42 -41.13
N GLY A 290 -7.75 30.36 -41.82
CA GLY A 290 -9.15 29.94 -41.82
C GLY A 290 -9.66 29.51 -40.43
N LEU A 291 -8.79 28.96 -39.57
CA LEU A 291 -9.15 28.59 -38.20
C LEU A 291 -9.12 29.78 -37.24
N ILE A 292 -8.21 30.75 -37.44
CA ILE A 292 -8.06 31.92 -36.56
C ILE A 292 -9.35 32.73 -36.46
N SER A 293 -10.07 32.91 -37.58
CA SER A 293 -11.35 33.63 -37.63
C SER A 293 -12.48 32.97 -36.83
N HIS A 294 -12.31 31.72 -36.40
CA HIS A 294 -13.29 30.93 -35.68
C HIS A 294 -12.88 30.58 -34.24
N LEU A 295 -11.72 31.04 -33.77
CA LEU A 295 -11.26 30.80 -32.40
C LEU A 295 -12.15 31.53 -31.40
N CYS A 296 -12.68 30.79 -30.42
CA CYS A 296 -13.37 31.36 -29.26
C CYS A 296 -12.40 31.75 -28.13
N ASP A 297 -12.91 32.45 -27.12
CA ASP A 297 -12.17 32.74 -25.89
C ASP A 297 -11.56 31.47 -25.28
N LYS A 298 -10.25 31.50 -25.04
CA LYS A 298 -9.40 30.41 -24.48
C LYS A 298 -9.15 29.21 -25.41
N GLU A 299 -9.52 29.27 -26.69
CA GLU A 299 -9.09 28.29 -27.69
C GLU A 299 -7.72 28.68 -28.30
N ALA A 300 -7.02 27.69 -28.83
CA ALA A 300 -5.76 27.85 -29.54
C ALA A 300 -5.69 26.89 -30.74
N ILE A 301 -4.84 27.22 -31.71
CA ILE A 301 -4.49 26.32 -32.82
C ILE A 301 -3.17 25.66 -32.48
N LEU A 302 -3.13 24.34 -32.64
CA LEU A 302 -1.95 23.52 -32.39
C LEU A 302 -1.53 22.87 -33.71
N LEU A 303 -0.35 23.24 -34.18
CA LEU A 303 0.36 22.57 -35.26
C LEU A 303 1.37 21.60 -34.64
N GLU A 304 1.33 20.33 -35.02
CA GLU A 304 2.24 19.30 -34.52
C GLU A 304 2.92 18.54 -35.65
N GLY A 305 4.19 18.20 -35.47
CA GLY A 305 4.88 17.27 -36.36
C GLY A 305 4.18 15.91 -36.36
N PHE A 306 3.79 15.41 -37.53
CA PHE A 306 3.20 14.08 -37.64
C PHE A 306 4.25 13.02 -37.29
N ILE A 307 3.92 12.14 -36.35
CA ILE A 307 4.80 11.04 -35.94
C ILE A 307 4.45 9.81 -36.77
N ARG A 308 5.42 9.32 -37.56
CA ARG A 308 5.28 8.03 -38.23
C ARG A 308 5.55 6.91 -37.23
N THR A 309 4.61 5.99 -37.13
CA THR A 309 4.80 4.76 -36.35
C THR A 309 5.84 3.87 -37.00
N LEU A 310 6.59 3.15 -36.16
CA LEU A 310 7.45 2.05 -36.59
C LEU A 310 6.65 1.14 -37.56
N PRO A 311 7.08 0.95 -38.82
CA PRO A 311 6.35 0.10 -39.76
C PRO A 311 6.50 -1.37 -39.35
N PRO A 312 5.47 -2.21 -39.49
CA PRO A 312 5.61 -3.63 -39.21
C PRO A 312 6.65 -4.25 -40.16
N ARG A 313 7.54 -5.13 -39.65
CA ARG A 313 8.35 -5.96 -40.53
C ARG A 313 7.41 -6.85 -41.34
N LYS A 314 7.37 -6.66 -42.67
CA LYS A 314 6.53 -7.44 -43.58
C LYS A 314 6.83 -8.93 -43.44
N ILE A 315 6.01 -9.65 -42.69
CA ILE A 315 5.94 -11.12 -42.79
C ILE A 315 5.43 -11.39 -44.20
N ARG A 316 6.29 -11.92 -45.08
CA ARG A 316 5.84 -12.34 -46.41
C ARG A 316 4.85 -13.50 -46.18
N PRO A 317 3.59 -13.41 -46.64
CA PRO A 317 2.68 -14.53 -46.54
C PRO A 317 3.30 -15.74 -47.26
N PRO A 318 3.05 -16.97 -46.79
CA PRO A 318 3.43 -18.17 -47.53
C PRO A 318 2.86 -18.08 -48.96
N LYS A 319 3.67 -18.42 -49.96
CA LYS A 319 3.21 -18.37 -51.35
C LYS A 319 2.02 -19.32 -51.51
N PRO A 320 0.88 -18.87 -52.07
CA PRO A 320 -0.23 -19.77 -52.32
C PRO A 320 0.20 -20.86 -53.32
N PRO A 321 -0.40 -22.05 -53.25
CA PRO A 321 -0.17 -23.09 -54.24
C PRO A 321 -0.50 -22.57 -55.66
N PRO A 322 0.18 -23.06 -56.71
CA PRO A 322 0.15 -22.50 -58.07
C PRO A 322 -1.23 -22.49 -58.75
N VAL A 323 -2.24 -23.13 -58.15
CA VAL A 323 -3.62 -23.22 -58.65
C VAL A 323 -4.43 -21.95 -58.33
N ILE A 324 -3.98 -21.12 -57.39
CA ILE A 324 -4.66 -19.88 -57.01
C ILE A 324 -3.99 -18.71 -57.75
N SER A 325 -4.72 -18.02 -58.63
CA SER A 325 -4.20 -16.83 -59.33
C SER A 325 -3.69 -15.81 -58.31
N SER A 326 -2.47 -15.30 -58.48
CA SER A 326 -1.91 -14.28 -57.58
C SER A 326 -2.74 -13.00 -57.65
N CYS A 327 -3.62 -12.79 -56.68
CA CYS A 327 -4.31 -11.51 -56.51
C CYS A 327 -3.30 -10.53 -55.87
N SER A 328 -2.94 -9.45 -56.58
CA SER A 328 -1.98 -8.46 -56.09
C SER A 328 -2.64 -7.47 -55.12
N VAL A 329 -3.21 -7.97 -54.03
CA VAL A 329 -3.72 -7.09 -52.97
C VAL A 329 -2.52 -6.67 -52.13
N ARG A 330 -2.14 -5.38 -52.19
CA ARG A 330 -1.16 -4.84 -51.24
C ARG A 330 -1.77 -4.90 -49.84
N PRO A 331 -1.08 -5.49 -48.83
CA PRO A 331 -1.57 -5.43 -47.46
C PRO A 331 -1.68 -3.96 -47.02
N PRO A 332 -2.73 -3.61 -46.24
CA PRO A 332 -2.90 -2.25 -45.74
C PRO A 332 -1.70 -1.86 -44.86
N GLU A 333 -1.38 -0.57 -44.81
CA GLU A 333 -0.36 -0.09 -43.90
C GLU A 333 -0.92 -0.15 -42.47
N LEU A 334 -0.13 -0.63 -41.52
CA LEU A 334 -0.57 -0.79 -40.13
C LEU A 334 0.10 0.23 -39.23
N THR A 335 -0.62 0.62 -38.18
CA THR A 335 -0.15 1.51 -37.13
C THR A 335 -0.49 0.93 -35.75
N ILE A 336 0.28 1.33 -34.73
CA ILE A 336 0.10 0.91 -33.34
C ILE A 336 -0.06 2.11 -32.43
N ARG A 337 -0.96 1.98 -31.46
CA ARG A 337 -1.10 2.89 -30.33
C ARG A 337 -0.97 2.08 -29.05
N LEU A 338 -0.18 2.58 -28.12
CA LEU A 338 0.01 1.97 -26.81
C LEU A 338 -0.65 2.86 -25.76
N CYS A 339 -1.38 2.26 -24.82
CA CYS A 339 -1.89 2.94 -23.64
C CYS A 339 -1.23 2.33 -22.41
N ALA A 340 -0.41 3.12 -21.73
CA ALA A 340 0.20 2.78 -20.46
C ALA A 340 -0.68 3.31 -19.32
N VAL A 341 -1.30 2.41 -18.55
CA VAL A 341 -2.09 2.75 -17.37
C VAL A 341 -1.16 2.86 -16.17
N VAL A 342 -1.13 4.05 -15.57
CA VAL A 342 -0.35 4.39 -14.39
C VAL A 342 -1.31 4.74 -13.26
N CYS A 343 -1.03 4.23 -12.07
CA CYS A 343 -1.84 4.48 -10.87
C CYS A 343 -0.99 5.15 -9.79
N ARG A 344 -1.62 5.83 -8.84
CA ARG A 344 -1.00 6.12 -7.56
C ARG A 344 -0.90 4.82 -6.76
N SER A 345 0.25 4.61 -6.14
CA SER A 345 0.48 3.51 -5.21
C SER A 345 -0.06 3.83 -3.81
N ARG A 346 -0.03 2.83 -2.93
CA ARG A 346 -0.31 3.02 -1.50
C ARG A 346 0.61 4.08 -0.84
N GLY A 347 1.83 4.25 -1.35
CA GLY A 347 2.78 5.28 -0.90
C GLY A 347 2.64 6.62 -1.62
N ASP A 348 1.54 6.84 -2.34
CA ASP A 348 1.30 8.04 -3.15
C ASP A 348 2.43 8.30 -4.18
N GLN A 349 2.91 7.23 -4.82
CA GLN A 349 3.92 7.30 -5.88
C GLN A 349 3.34 6.75 -7.20
N PRO A 350 3.74 7.29 -8.37
CA PRO A 350 3.38 6.70 -9.65
C PRO A 350 3.89 5.25 -9.80
N ILE A 351 3.01 4.35 -10.26
CA ILE A 351 3.38 2.99 -10.65
C ILE A 351 2.70 2.65 -11.97
N LEU A 352 3.48 2.23 -12.96
CA LEU A 352 2.94 1.62 -14.18
C LEU A 352 2.23 0.31 -13.83
N SER A 353 0.91 0.26 -14.05
CA SER A 353 0.11 -0.94 -13.80
C SER A 353 0.06 -1.89 -14.99
N LYS A 354 -0.16 -1.38 -16.20
CA LYS A 354 -0.33 -2.20 -17.41
C LYS A 354 -0.09 -1.41 -18.68
N VAL A 355 0.39 -2.07 -19.72
CA VAL A 355 0.44 -1.54 -21.09
C VAL A 355 -0.43 -2.41 -21.98
N VAL A 356 -1.39 -1.79 -22.67
CA VAL A 356 -2.22 -2.42 -23.70
C VAL A 356 -2.00 -1.73 -25.03
N CYS A 357 -1.96 -2.52 -26.09
CA CYS A 357 -1.69 -2.05 -27.43
C CYS A 357 -2.93 -2.25 -28.31
N SER A 358 -3.11 -1.34 -29.27
CA SER A 358 -4.13 -1.43 -30.30
C SER A 358 -3.45 -1.36 -31.67
N VAL A 359 -3.79 -2.31 -32.53
CA VAL A 359 -3.29 -2.40 -33.91
C VAL A 359 -4.42 -2.04 -34.86
N GLY A 360 -4.14 -1.21 -35.87
CA GLY A 360 -5.14 -0.80 -36.84
C GLY A 360 -4.54 -0.35 -38.16
N ARG A 361 -5.42 -0.03 -39.09
CA ARG A 361 -5.06 0.50 -40.41
C ARG A 361 -4.55 1.93 -40.29
N ALA A 362 -3.39 2.23 -40.87
CA ALA A 362 -2.76 3.55 -40.82
C ALA A 362 -3.57 4.62 -41.56
N GLU A 363 -4.46 4.23 -42.47
CA GLU A 363 -5.32 5.17 -43.18
C GLU A 363 -6.50 5.69 -42.33
N LYS A 364 -6.67 5.19 -41.09
CA LYS A 364 -7.73 5.60 -40.17
C LYS A 364 -7.16 5.91 -38.78
N PRO A 365 -7.70 6.93 -38.08
CA PRO A 365 -7.37 7.15 -36.67
C PRO A 365 -7.68 5.91 -35.83
N LEU A 366 -6.71 5.48 -35.03
CA LEU A 366 -6.87 4.39 -34.07
C LEU A 366 -7.73 4.84 -32.89
N CYS A 367 -8.90 4.21 -32.75
CA CYS A 367 -9.78 4.36 -31.60
C CYS A 367 -9.89 3.03 -30.84
N HIS A 368 -9.83 3.09 -29.51
CA HIS A 368 -9.89 1.92 -28.62
C HIS A 368 -11.16 1.08 -28.80
N HIS A 369 -12.27 1.67 -29.23
CA HIS A 369 -13.55 0.97 -29.43
C HIS A 369 -13.57 0.05 -30.67
N PHE A 370 -12.67 0.28 -31.63
CA PHE A 370 -12.66 -0.42 -32.93
C PHE A 370 -11.39 -1.24 -33.16
N ALA A 371 -10.60 -1.48 -32.12
CA ALA A 371 -9.38 -2.28 -32.18
C ALA A 371 -9.38 -3.32 -31.05
N LEU A 372 -8.95 -4.54 -31.37
CA LEU A 372 -8.75 -5.56 -30.34
C LEU A 372 -7.51 -5.21 -29.52
N PRO A 373 -7.61 -5.13 -28.19
CA PRO A 373 -6.45 -4.87 -27.35
C PRO A 373 -5.53 -6.10 -27.33
N GLN A 374 -4.22 -5.86 -27.30
CA GLN A 374 -3.18 -6.88 -27.28
C GLN A 374 -2.11 -6.53 -26.24
N SER A 375 -1.35 -7.53 -25.80
CA SER A 375 -0.18 -7.31 -24.95
C SER A 375 0.92 -6.55 -25.70
N LEU A 376 1.78 -5.86 -24.96
CA LEU A 376 2.99 -5.23 -25.52
C LEU A 376 3.88 -6.27 -26.20
N GLU A 377 4.08 -7.42 -25.58
CA GLU A 377 4.94 -8.48 -26.10
C GLU A 377 4.45 -9.00 -27.46
N THR A 378 3.17 -9.38 -27.55
CA THR A 378 2.54 -9.83 -28.80
C THR A 378 2.65 -8.76 -29.89
N THR A 379 2.44 -7.50 -29.53
CA THR A 379 2.52 -6.39 -30.49
C THR A 379 3.95 -6.18 -30.98
N LEU A 380 4.95 -6.23 -30.09
CA LEU A 380 6.35 -6.06 -30.47
C LEU A 380 6.84 -7.19 -31.40
N GLU A 381 6.40 -8.43 -31.17
CA GLU A 381 6.69 -9.57 -32.06
C GLU A 381 6.07 -9.40 -33.44
N LEU A 382 4.81 -8.96 -33.51
CA LEU A 382 4.15 -8.61 -34.79
C LEU A 382 4.89 -7.49 -35.53
N TRP A 383 5.56 -6.60 -34.79
CA TRP A 383 6.43 -5.56 -35.33
C TRP A 383 7.86 -6.03 -35.63
N GLY A 384 8.16 -7.30 -35.38
CA GLY A 384 9.44 -7.95 -35.68
C GLY A 384 10.55 -7.63 -34.69
N VAL A 385 10.19 -7.15 -33.49
CA VAL A 385 11.07 -6.95 -32.33
C VAL A 385 11.04 -8.22 -31.47
N ASN A 386 11.90 -9.17 -31.83
CA ASN A 386 11.97 -10.49 -31.17
C ASN A 386 13.07 -10.56 -30.10
N ASP A 387 14.02 -9.63 -30.11
CA ASP A 387 15.11 -9.58 -29.14
C ASP A 387 14.58 -9.18 -27.76
N LYS A 388 14.89 -9.99 -26.74
CA LYS A 388 14.40 -9.78 -25.38
C LYS A 388 14.93 -8.49 -24.73
N ASN A 389 16.21 -8.17 -24.93
CA ASN A 389 16.80 -6.95 -24.38
C ASN A 389 16.16 -5.70 -25.02
N GLN A 390 15.84 -5.75 -26.32
CA GLN A 390 15.11 -4.67 -26.98
C GLN A 390 13.69 -4.51 -26.42
N LYS A 391 12.94 -5.61 -26.23
CA LYS A 391 11.61 -5.59 -25.60
C LYS A 391 11.68 -5.00 -24.18
N ASP A 392 12.65 -5.43 -23.37
CA ASP A 392 12.85 -4.96 -22.00
C ASP A 392 13.23 -3.47 -21.96
N ASN A 393 14.06 -3.00 -22.89
CA ASN A 393 14.42 -1.58 -23.02
C ASN A 393 13.20 -0.73 -23.39
N ILE A 394 12.38 -1.16 -24.36
CA ILE A 394 11.15 -0.45 -24.75
C ILE A 394 10.18 -0.38 -23.55
N PHE A 395 9.99 -1.50 -22.85
CA PHE A 395 9.14 -1.53 -21.66
C PHE A 395 9.66 -0.59 -20.57
N THR A 396 10.97 -0.57 -20.32
CA THR A 396 11.61 0.32 -19.34
C THR A 396 11.38 1.78 -19.69
N GLN A 397 11.59 2.18 -20.95
CA GLN A 397 11.32 3.54 -21.41
C GLN A 397 9.84 3.92 -21.27
N LEU A 398 8.91 3.03 -21.65
CA LEU A 398 7.47 3.26 -21.48
C LEU A 398 7.12 3.46 -20.00
N LYS A 399 7.66 2.63 -19.11
CA LYS A 399 7.46 2.71 -17.66
C LYS A 399 7.95 4.03 -17.10
N GLU A 400 9.24 4.35 -17.29
CA GLU A 400 9.86 5.55 -16.74
C GLU A 400 9.17 6.82 -17.26
N THR A 401 8.82 6.83 -18.55
CA THR A 401 8.11 7.96 -19.17
C THR A 401 6.71 8.13 -18.58
N ALA A 402 5.93 7.05 -18.48
CA ALA A 402 4.56 7.11 -17.97
C ALA A 402 4.52 7.46 -16.47
N GLU A 403 5.43 6.94 -15.66
CA GLU A 403 5.57 7.30 -14.24
C GLU A 403 6.00 8.76 -14.07
N THR A 404 6.89 9.27 -14.92
CA THR A 404 7.30 10.69 -14.92
C THR A 404 6.14 11.62 -15.30
N VAL A 405 5.33 11.22 -16.29
CA VAL A 405 4.10 11.94 -16.69
C VAL A 405 3.14 12.05 -15.52
N MET A 406 2.83 10.93 -14.85
CA MET A 406 1.95 10.92 -13.68
C MET A 406 2.51 11.80 -12.55
N LYS A 407 3.83 11.75 -12.29
CA LYS A 407 4.49 12.63 -11.32
C LYS A 407 4.30 14.10 -11.64
N ALA A 408 4.46 14.49 -12.91
CA ALA A 408 4.25 15.87 -13.35
C ALA A 408 2.79 16.32 -13.16
N VAL A 409 1.83 15.43 -13.42
CA VAL A 409 0.39 15.66 -13.18
C VAL A 409 0.12 15.84 -11.70
N MET A 410 0.65 14.99 -10.82
CA MET A 410 0.53 15.11 -9.37
C MET A 410 1.12 16.43 -8.83
N GLU A 411 2.30 16.84 -9.31
CA GLU A 411 2.92 18.12 -8.95
C GLU A 411 2.08 19.33 -9.40
N ALA A 412 1.39 19.23 -10.53
CA ALA A 412 0.50 20.27 -11.03
C ALA A 412 -0.83 20.29 -10.28
N GLU A 413 -1.39 19.13 -9.96
CA GLU A 413 -2.58 18.95 -9.12
C GLU A 413 -2.38 19.62 -7.76
N ASN A 414 -1.26 19.37 -7.09
CA ASN A 414 -0.92 19.97 -5.79
C ASN A 414 -0.84 21.51 -5.81
N LYS A 415 -0.71 22.13 -7.00
CA LYS A 415 -0.71 23.59 -7.17
C LYS A 415 -2.09 24.16 -7.47
N LEU A 416 -3.09 23.32 -7.72
CA LEU A 416 -4.47 23.77 -7.90
C LEU A 416 -4.97 24.39 -6.59
N SER A 417 -5.70 25.51 -6.69
CA SER A 417 -6.31 26.13 -5.50
C SER A 417 -7.26 25.17 -4.78
N HIS A 418 -7.61 25.45 -3.52
CA HIS A 418 -8.62 24.67 -2.77
C HIS A 418 -9.97 24.61 -3.51
N LYS A 419 -10.32 25.66 -4.29
CA LYS A 419 -11.49 25.69 -5.19
C LYS A 419 -11.31 24.82 -6.45
N GLY A 420 -10.07 24.53 -6.83
CA GLY A 420 -9.70 23.72 -8.00
C GLY A 420 -9.70 22.21 -7.76
N HIS A 421 -9.66 21.77 -6.51
CA HIS A 421 -9.77 20.35 -6.17
C HIS A 421 -11.23 19.87 -6.14
N ARG A 422 -12.13 20.64 -5.50
CA ARG A 422 -13.55 20.33 -5.17
C ARG A 422 -13.81 18.86 -4.77
N GLY A 423 -14.11 18.66 -3.49
CA GLY A 423 -14.20 17.35 -2.84
C GLY A 423 -13.06 17.17 -1.83
N ARG A 424 -13.34 16.64 -0.63
CA ARG A 424 -12.34 16.49 0.44
C ARG A 424 -11.24 15.54 -0.04
N ARG A 425 -10.00 16.02 -0.26
CA ARG A 425 -8.87 15.22 -0.80
C ARG A 425 -9.17 14.57 -2.16
N ALA A 426 -9.83 15.29 -3.06
CA ALA A 426 -9.99 14.84 -4.45
C ALA A 426 -8.63 14.83 -5.16
N GLN A 427 -8.27 13.72 -5.81
CA GLN A 427 -7.00 13.54 -6.52
C GLN A 427 -7.13 12.63 -7.75
N ILE A 428 -6.16 12.70 -8.64
CA ILE A 428 -6.02 11.81 -9.80
C ILE A 428 -5.33 10.53 -9.35
N ASP A 429 -6.09 9.45 -9.20
CA ASP A 429 -5.54 8.14 -8.79
C ASP A 429 -5.12 7.25 -9.95
N ILE A 430 -5.59 7.55 -11.17
CA ILE A 430 -5.31 6.78 -12.39
C ILE A 430 -5.14 7.68 -13.61
N LEU A 431 -4.20 7.30 -14.48
CA LEU A 431 -3.88 8.00 -15.71
C LEU A 431 -3.46 7.02 -16.80
N GLY A 432 -4.09 7.08 -17.96
CA GLY A 432 -3.62 6.48 -19.21
C GLY A 432 -2.72 7.44 -19.95
N VAL A 433 -1.54 6.97 -20.33
CA VAL A 433 -0.58 7.69 -21.17
C VAL A 433 -0.51 7.00 -22.52
N ASP A 434 -0.92 7.72 -23.57
CA ASP A 434 -0.90 7.22 -24.93
C ASP A 434 0.44 7.45 -25.60
N PHE A 435 0.99 6.41 -26.23
CA PHE A 435 2.26 6.42 -26.94
C PHE A 435 2.13 5.92 -28.37
N LEU A 436 3.02 6.45 -29.23
CA LEU A 436 3.48 5.78 -30.44
C LEU A 436 4.92 5.33 -30.27
N LEU A 437 5.31 4.28 -31.01
CA LEU A 437 6.71 3.91 -31.14
C LEU A 437 7.27 4.45 -32.45
N THR A 438 8.40 5.14 -32.40
CA THR A 438 9.13 5.63 -33.57
C THR A 438 10.61 5.24 -33.47
N VAL A 439 11.41 5.55 -34.50
CA VAL A 439 12.86 5.31 -34.49
C VAL A 439 13.58 6.64 -34.46
N VAL A 440 14.42 6.86 -33.45
CA VAL A 440 15.32 8.01 -33.33
C VAL A 440 16.72 7.45 -33.15
N ASP A 441 17.68 7.85 -33.98
CA ASP A 441 19.08 7.39 -33.93
C ASP A 441 19.22 5.85 -33.83
N TYR A 442 18.44 5.13 -34.65
CA TYR A 442 18.37 3.65 -34.68
C TYR A 442 17.78 2.97 -33.43
N MET A 443 17.26 3.75 -32.47
CA MET A 443 16.62 3.25 -31.26
C MET A 443 15.10 3.41 -31.33
N VAL A 444 14.36 2.35 -30.95
CA VAL A 444 12.90 2.43 -30.81
C VAL A 444 12.58 3.29 -29.60
N THR A 445 11.91 4.40 -29.83
CA THR A 445 11.64 5.44 -28.83
C THR A 445 10.13 5.68 -28.71
N PRO A 446 9.57 5.65 -27.49
CA PRO A 446 8.18 6.01 -27.25
C PRO A 446 7.99 7.53 -27.31
N VAL A 447 6.95 7.98 -28.02
CA VAL A 447 6.56 9.40 -28.13
C VAL A 447 5.16 9.56 -27.56
N ILE A 448 4.99 10.49 -26.63
CA ILE A 448 3.71 10.74 -25.98
C ILE A 448 2.74 11.43 -26.96
N LEU A 449 1.53 10.89 -27.08
CA LEU A 449 0.45 11.47 -27.87
C LEU A 449 -0.56 12.27 -27.04
N GLY A 450 -0.85 11.81 -25.84
CA GLY A 450 -1.91 12.37 -25.02
C GLY A 450 -2.15 11.59 -23.74
N LEU A 451 -3.06 12.12 -22.93
CA LEU A 451 -3.44 11.57 -21.63
C LEU A 451 -4.94 11.23 -21.64
N THR A 452 -5.33 10.15 -20.97
CA THR A 452 -6.72 9.71 -20.83
C THR A 452 -6.99 9.20 -19.42
N SER A 453 -8.05 9.66 -18.74
CA SER A 453 -8.39 9.17 -17.37
C SER A 453 -9.55 8.18 -17.37
N ASN A 454 -10.61 8.44 -18.13
CA ASN A 454 -11.88 7.71 -17.99
C ASN A 454 -11.93 6.42 -18.84
N HIS A 455 -11.17 6.35 -19.93
CA HIS A 455 -11.19 5.24 -20.89
C HIS A 455 -9.98 4.30 -20.80
N CYS A 456 -8.98 4.64 -19.98
CA CYS A 456 -7.72 3.91 -19.95
C CYS A 456 -7.88 2.47 -19.41
N LEU A 457 -8.91 2.24 -18.58
CA LEU A 457 -9.23 0.91 -18.06
C LEU A 457 -10.11 0.07 -18.99
N GLU A 458 -10.80 0.66 -19.95
CA GLU A 458 -11.74 -0.07 -20.80
C GLU A 458 -11.02 -1.11 -21.66
N SER A 459 -9.96 -0.69 -22.37
CA SER A 459 -9.13 -1.61 -23.16
C SER A 459 -8.45 -2.68 -22.31
N CYS A 460 -8.04 -2.32 -21.07
CA CYS A 460 -7.48 -3.27 -20.12
C CYS A 460 -8.52 -4.32 -19.70
N GLY A 461 -9.72 -3.88 -19.34
CA GLY A 461 -10.81 -4.75 -18.93
C GLY A 461 -11.25 -5.70 -20.04
N VAL A 462 -11.39 -5.21 -21.28
CA VAL A 462 -11.69 -6.06 -22.44
C VAL A 462 -10.60 -7.12 -22.64
N HIS A 463 -9.32 -6.74 -22.62
CA HIS A 463 -8.20 -7.67 -22.74
C HIS A 463 -8.17 -8.71 -21.61
N GLU A 464 -8.46 -8.30 -20.37
CA GLU A 464 -8.53 -9.18 -19.20
C GLU A 464 -9.67 -10.19 -19.32
N CYS A 465 -10.88 -9.76 -19.66
CA CYS A 465 -12.03 -10.64 -19.85
C CYS A 465 -11.80 -11.66 -20.97
N MET A 466 -11.23 -11.22 -22.11
CA MET A 466 -10.91 -12.12 -23.23
C MET A 466 -9.97 -13.27 -22.82
N LEU A 467 -8.98 -12.99 -21.97
CA LEU A 467 -8.01 -13.97 -21.51
C LEU A 467 -8.54 -14.84 -20.36
N LEU A 468 -9.37 -14.30 -19.46
CA LEU A 468 -9.98 -15.05 -18.36
C LEU A 468 -10.89 -16.18 -18.88
N ASN A 469 -11.62 -15.96 -19.96
CA ASN A 469 -12.45 -16.99 -20.60
C ASN A 469 -11.65 -18.20 -21.12
N LEU A 470 -10.34 -18.04 -21.37
CA LEU A 470 -9.44 -19.11 -21.80
C LEU A 470 -8.75 -19.82 -20.61
N GLY A 471 -8.74 -19.19 -19.42
CA GLY A 471 -8.03 -19.66 -18.22
C GLY A 471 -8.67 -20.85 -17.50
N ALA A 472 -9.89 -21.26 -17.87
CA ALA A 472 -10.57 -22.42 -17.28
C ALA A 472 -9.88 -23.77 -17.61
N GLY A 473 -8.90 -23.79 -18.53
CA GLY A 473 -8.15 -24.99 -18.92
C GLY A 473 -6.64 -24.80 -19.14
N ALA A 474 -6.06 -23.64 -18.81
CA ALA A 474 -4.63 -23.35 -19.06
C ALA A 474 -4.02 -22.37 -18.04
N THR A 475 -2.69 -22.42 -17.90
CA THR A 475 -1.86 -21.57 -17.02
C THR A 475 -1.71 -20.12 -17.51
N ILE A 476 -2.79 -19.48 -17.96
CA ILE A 476 -2.76 -18.08 -18.40
C ILE A 476 -2.95 -17.17 -17.17
N THR A 477 -1.86 -16.56 -16.71
CA THR A 477 -1.91 -15.56 -15.64
C THR A 477 -2.09 -14.16 -16.24
N THR A 478 -3.15 -13.45 -15.83
CA THR A 478 -3.40 -12.06 -16.25
C THR A 478 -3.32 -11.11 -15.07
N LYS A 479 -2.42 -10.14 -15.14
CA LYS A 479 -2.38 -9.03 -14.17
C LYS A 479 -3.52 -8.05 -14.46
N SER A 480 -4.29 -7.70 -13.43
CA SER A 480 -5.33 -6.67 -13.49
C SER A 480 -4.71 -5.27 -13.52
N ALA A 481 -5.16 -4.42 -14.45
CA ALA A 481 -4.76 -3.01 -14.49
C ALA A 481 -5.32 -2.20 -13.30
N SER A 482 -6.40 -2.68 -12.68
CA SER A 482 -7.09 -1.96 -11.61
C SER A 482 -6.55 -2.31 -10.21
N LYS A 483 -5.64 -3.30 -10.09
CA LYS A 483 -5.11 -3.76 -8.80
C LYS A 483 -4.53 -2.62 -7.95
N PRO A 484 -3.59 -1.80 -8.46
CA PRO A 484 -3.03 -0.70 -7.67
C PRO A 484 -4.07 0.38 -7.33
N LEU A 485 -5.04 0.62 -8.23
CA LEU A 485 -6.11 1.58 -7.99
C LEU A 485 -6.99 1.13 -6.82
N VAL A 486 -7.45 -0.13 -6.81
CA VAL A 486 -8.25 -0.69 -5.70
C VAL A 486 -7.52 -0.57 -4.36
N GLU A 487 -6.22 -0.89 -4.33
CA GLU A 487 -5.40 -0.76 -3.14
C GLU A 487 -5.32 0.70 -2.63
N THR A 488 -5.22 1.67 -3.53
CA THR A 488 -5.22 3.10 -3.18
C THR A 488 -6.57 3.55 -2.63
N MET A 489 -7.69 3.12 -3.25
CA MET A 489 -9.05 3.44 -2.75
C MET A 489 -9.31 2.85 -1.35
N LEU A 490 -8.85 1.63 -1.10
CA LEU A 490 -8.95 0.98 0.21
C LEU A 490 -8.17 1.73 1.28
N ARG A 491 -6.92 2.09 0.97
CA ARG A 491 -6.07 2.86 1.89
C ARG A 491 -6.66 4.24 2.20
N GLN A 492 -7.12 4.97 1.19
CA GLN A 492 -7.73 6.29 1.38
C GLN A 492 -9.02 6.21 2.21
N SER A 493 -9.85 5.19 1.96
CA SER A 493 -11.03 4.91 2.79
C SER A 493 -10.65 4.67 4.25
N LEU A 494 -9.64 3.84 4.50
CA LEU A 494 -9.19 3.53 5.85
C LEU A 494 -8.69 4.78 6.58
N ILE A 495 -7.85 5.59 5.94
CA ILE A 495 -7.36 6.85 6.53
C ILE A 495 -8.54 7.77 6.86
N TYR A 496 -9.48 7.94 5.94
CA TYR A 496 -10.67 8.77 6.17
C TYR A 496 -11.49 8.32 7.37
N VAL A 497 -11.70 7.01 7.54
CA VAL A 497 -12.40 6.47 8.72
C VAL A 497 -11.60 6.73 9.99
N MET A 498 -10.28 6.57 9.93
CA MET A 498 -9.38 6.70 11.07
C MET A 498 -9.15 8.14 11.54
N GLU A 499 -9.27 9.16 10.68
CA GLU A 499 -9.09 10.59 11.01
C GLU A 499 -9.96 11.09 12.18
N THR A 500 -11.06 10.39 12.48
CA THR A 500 -11.99 10.76 13.55
C THR A 500 -11.77 10.00 14.85
N LYS A 501 -10.83 9.05 14.88
CA LYS A 501 -10.64 8.14 16.00
C LYS A 501 -9.63 8.69 17.01
N GLU A 502 -9.91 8.42 18.29
CA GLU A 502 -9.04 8.73 19.42
C GLU A 502 -8.50 7.43 20.01
N VAL A 503 -7.17 7.32 20.15
CA VAL A 503 -6.51 6.08 20.61
C VAL A 503 -5.63 6.38 21.80
N LEU A 504 -5.78 5.59 22.86
CA LEU A 504 -4.85 5.60 23.99
C LEU A 504 -3.68 4.66 23.69
N VAL A 505 -2.45 5.16 23.78
CA VAL A 505 -1.25 4.35 23.63
C VAL A 505 -0.47 4.39 24.93
N ILE A 506 -0.14 3.22 25.48
CA ILE A 506 0.66 3.08 26.71
C ILE A 506 2.09 2.74 26.34
N GLY A 507 3.03 3.55 26.81
CA GLY A 507 4.46 3.43 26.54
C GLY A 507 4.86 3.99 25.18
N SER A 508 5.70 5.02 25.21
CA SER A 508 6.27 5.64 24.02
C SER A 508 7.33 4.75 23.35
N GLY A 509 7.96 3.88 24.14
CA GLY A 509 9.14 3.10 23.78
C GLY A 509 10.34 3.99 23.47
N GLY A 510 11.40 3.42 22.88
CA GLY A 510 12.55 4.23 22.47
C GLY A 510 12.24 5.17 21.30
N ILE A 511 13.12 6.16 21.07
CA ILE A 511 13.02 7.13 19.96
C ILE A 511 13.03 6.47 18.56
N SER A 512 13.25 5.15 18.46
CA SER A 512 13.19 4.39 17.18
C SER A 512 11.77 4.24 16.74
N LYS A 513 10.83 4.35 17.67
CA LYS A 513 9.40 4.35 17.42
C LYS A 513 8.86 5.73 17.05
N LYS A 514 9.72 6.75 16.87
CA LYS A 514 9.30 8.11 16.45
C LYS A 514 8.36 8.09 15.24
N PHE A 515 8.65 7.23 14.26
CA PHE A 515 7.84 7.07 13.06
C PHE A 515 6.38 6.71 13.35
N ILE A 516 6.07 6.01 14.45
CA ILE A 516 4.71 5.60 14.82
C ILE A 516 3.87 6.84 15.10
N TRP A 517 4.41 7.74 15.92
CA TRP A 517 3.75 8.98 16.33
C TRP A 517 3.63 9.94 15.15
N GLU A 518 4.67 10.03 14.31
CA GLU A 518 4.64 10.83 13.09
C GLU A 518 3.62 10.29 12.08
N ALA A 519 3.54 8.97 11.91
CA ALA A 519 2.57 8.32 11.02
C ALA A 519 1.14 8.51 11.53
N ALA A 520 0.86 8.22 12.80
CA ALA A 520 -0.47 8.41 13.39
C ALA A 520 -0.96 9.86 13.26
N ARG A 521 -0.07 10.84 13.54
CA ARG A 521 -0.35 12.26 13.32
C ARG A 521 -0.59 12.58 11.85
N GLY A 522 0.21 12.01 10.94
CA GLY A 522 0.04 12.15 9.49
C GLY A 522 -1.30 11.61 8.99
N TYR A 523 -1.87 10.60 9.66
CA TYR A 523 -3.20 10.05 9.39
C TYR A 523 -4.34 10.81 10.07
N GLY A 524 -4.05 11.88 10.81
CA GLY A 524 -5.04 12.64 11.56
C GLY A 524 -5.63 11.89 12.77
N ILE A 525 -5.03 10.77 13.17
CA ILE A 525 -5.47 9.99 14.33
C ILE A 525 -5.05 10.73 15.61
N LYS A 526 -5.99 10.96 16.53
CA LYS A 526 -5.67 11.59 17.81
C LYS A 526 -5.13 10.55 18.77
N VAL A 527 -3.84 10.64 19.05
CA VAL A 527 -3.18 9.74 19.99
C VAL A 527 -3.05 10.40 21.37
N HIS A 528 -3.52 9.70 22.39
CA HIS A 528 -3.33 10.05 23.80
C HIS A 528 -2.26 9.12 24.37
N LEU A 529 -1.11 9.67 24.77
CA LEU A 529 0.02 8.87 25.26
C LEU A 529 0.03 8.84 26.78
N VAL A 530 0.12 7.63 27.34
CA VAL A 530 0.45 7.37 28.74
C VAL A 530 1.92 6.96 28.83
N GLU A 531 2.70 7.63 29.67
CA GLU A 531 4.14 7.40 29.78
C GLU A 531 4.64 7.66 31.21
N SER A 532 5.55 6.80 31.68
CA SER A 532 6.24 6.95 32.97
C SER A 532 7.30 8.05 32.92
N ASP A 533 8.04 8.19 31.81
CA ASP A 533 9.00 9.28 31.65
C ASP A 533 8.32 10.61 31.28
N ALA A 534 8.27 11.53 32.24
CA ALA A 534 7.75 12.89 32.04
C ALA A 534 8.43 13.67 30.90
N ASN A 535 9.65 13.29 30.50
CA ASN A 535 10.43 13.96 29.45
C ASN A 535 10.46 13.19 28.12
N SER A 536 9.54 12.24 27.92
CA SER A 536 9.50 11.44 26.69
C SER A 536 9.47 12.30 25.42
N PHE A 537 10.29 11.90 24.44
CA PHE A 537 10.39 12.54 23.12
C PHE A 537 9.05 12.57 22.35
N ALA A 538 8.14 11.66 22.68
CA ALA A 538 6.86 11.52 22.00
C ALA A 538 5.81 12.54 22.47
N SER A 539 6.03 13.22 23.61
CA SER A 539 5.10 14.20 24.19
C SER A 539 4.69 15.31 23.21
N SER A 540 5.61 15.78 22.35
CA SER A 540 5.32 16.80 21.33
C SER A 540 4.69 16.28 20.04
N LEU A 541 4.55 14.95 19.90
CA LEU A 541 4.06 14.30 18.68
C LEU A 541 2.62 13.79 18.81
N VAL A 542 2.04 13.87 20.01
CA VAL A 542 0.73 13.30 20.36
C VAL A 542 -0.32 14.39 20.63
N ALA A 543 -1.60 14.03 20.59
CA ALA A 543 -2.70 14.97 20.83
C ALA A 543 -2.81 15.35 22.32
N SER A 544 -2.53 14.41 23.22
CA SER A 544 -2.36 14.71 24.65
C SER A 544 -1.37 13.77 25.31
N PHE A 545 -0.67 14.27 26.32
CA PHE A 545 0.28 13.51 27.13
C PHE A 545 -0.26 13.32 28.56
N ILE A 546 -0.14 12.10 29.08
CA ILE A 546 -0.53 11.69 30.42
C ILE A 546 0.70 11.06 31.08
N HIS A 547 1.34 11.83 31.96
CA HIS A 547 2.39 11.28 32.81
C HIS A 547 1.75 10.37 33.87
N TYR A 548 2.16 9.10 33.90
CA TYR A 548 1.74 8.12 34.89
C TYR A 548 2.84 7.08 35.05
N ASP A 549 3.38 6.98 36.26
CA ASP A 549 4.42 6.01 36.60
C ASP A 549 3.81 4.60 36.70
N TYR A 550 3.86 3.87 35.59
CA TYR A 550 3.49 2.45 35.55
C TYR A 550 4.67 1.52 35.85
N ASP A 551 5.84 2.07 36.18
CA ASP A 551 7.03 1.31 36.57
C ASP A 551 7.13 1.16 38.10
N ASP A 552 6.23 1.82 38.86
CA ASP A 552 6.10 1.66 40.31
C ASP A 552 5.74 0.22 40.71
N GLN A 553 6.78 -0.54 41.08
CA GLN A 553 6.68 -1.93 41.51
C GLN A 553 5.85 -2.15 42.79
N SER A 554 5.51 -1.09 43.52
CA SER A 554 4.63 -1.20 44.69
C SER A 554 3.15 -1.40 44.32
N CYS A 555 2.81 -1.16 43.05
CA CYS A 555 1.48 -1.27 42.49
C CYS A 555 1.43 -2.44 41.50
N ASP A 556 0.40 -3.28 41.58
CA ASP A 556 0.21 -4.35 40.60
C ASP A 556 -0.38 -3.82 39.28
N LEU A 557 -0.23 -4.59 38.19
CA LEU A 557 -0.72 -4.21 36.86
C LEU A 557 -2.24 -3.97 36.80
N GLU A 558 -3.01 -4.66 37.64
CA GLU A 558 -4.47 -4.51 37.67
C GLU A 558 -4.86 -3.17 38.30
N MET A 559 -4.19 -2.79 39.37
CA MET A 559 -4.32 -1.50 40.03
C MET A 559 -3.83 -0.37 39.09
N HIS A 560 -2.72 -0.55 38.38
CA HIS A 560 -2.30 0.44 37.36
C HIS A 560 -3.37 0.62 36.29
N ALA A 561 -3.98 -0.47 35.80
CA ALA A 561 -5.04 -0.39 34.81
C ALA A 561 -6.27 0.38 35.34
N GLN A 562 -6.69 0.11 36.59
CA GLN A 562 -7.81 0.80 37.22
C GLN A 562 -7.55 2.31 37.40
N ASN A 563 -6.33 2.67 37.83
CA ASN A 563 -5.92 4.08 37.96
C ASN A 563 -5.94 4.81 36.63
N LEU A 564 -5.41 4.18 35.57
CA LEU A 564 -5.45 4.73 34.21
C LEU A 564 -6.88 4.90 33.69
N VAL A 565 -7.77 3.93 33.96
CA VAL A 565 -9.20 4.03 33.62
C VAL A 565 -9.85 5.21 34.33
N ALA A 566 -9.52 5.44 35.61
CA ALA A 566 -10.01 6.59 36.35
C ALA A 566 -9.52 7.92 35.72
N LEU A 567 -8.23 8.00 35.36
CA LEU A 567 -7.64 9.17 34.70
C LEU A 567 -8.27 9.46 33.32
N VAL A 568 -8.51 8.42 32.52
CA VAL A 568 -9.17 8.53 31.22
C VAL A 568 -10.59 9.09 31.37
N LYS A 569 -11.34 8.60 32.37
CA LYS A 569 -12.71 9.06 32.67
C LYS A 569 -12.72 10.50 33.18
N ASP A 570 -11.80 10.87 34.07
CA ASP A 570 -11.66 12.23 34.61
C ASP A 570 -11.39 13.25 33.50
N ARG A 571 -10.57 12.87 32.51
CA ARG A 571 -10.26 13.69 31.33
C ARG A 571 -11.34 13.67 30.24
N ALA A 572 -12.42 12.93 30.42
CA ALA A 572 -13.53 12.78 29.47
C ALA A 572 -13.07 12.41 28.04
N LEU A 573 -12.06 11.54 27.90
CA LEU A 573 -11.55 11.10 26.60
C LEU A 573 -12.53 10.15 25.91
N SER A 574 -12.79 10.35 24.62
CA SER A 574 -13.73 9.53 23.83
C SER A 574 -12.98 8.48 22.99
N LEU A 575 -12.35 7.54 23.69
CA LEU A 575 -11.47 6.56 23.06
C LEU A 575 -12.23 5.56 22.17
N SER A 576 -11.68 5.33 20.98
CA SER A 576 -12.09 4.26 20.07
C SER A 576 -11.23 3.00 20.24
N GLY A 577 -10.01 3.13 20.77
CA GLY A 577 -9.08 2.02 20.99
C GLY A 577 -8.02 2.31 22.05
N CYS A 578 -7.40 1.24 22.56
CA CYS A 578 -6.28 1.30 23.50
C CYS A 578 -5.26 0.20 23.18
N MET A 579 -3.96 0.56 23.08
CA MET A 579 -2.91 -0.38 22.69
C MET A 579 -1.52 0.01 23.21
N ALA A 580 -0.53 -0.83 22.93
CA ALA A 580 0.89 -0.51 23.14
C ALA A 580 1.72 -0.98 21.95
N PHE A 581 2.74 -0.18 21.59
CA PHE A 581 3.78 -0.59 20.64
C PHE A 581 5.09 -1.00 21.33
N TRP A 582 5.16 -0.79 22.64
CA TRP A 582 6.24 -1.24 23.50
C TRP A 582 5.87 -2.55 24.18
N ASP A 583 6.78 -3.51 24.14
CA ASP A 583 6.49 -4.90 24.50
C ASP A 583 6.10 -5.07 25.98
N GLU A 584 6.69 -4.26 26.85
CA GLU A 584 6.44 -4.27 28.29
C GLU A 584 5.06 -3.70 28.64
N CYS A 585 4.52 -2.79 27.82
CA CYS A 585 3.23 -2.16 28.08
C CYS A 585 2.03 -2.94 27.48
N THR A 586 2.27 -4.02 26.73
CA THR A 586 1.20 -4.77 26.03
C THR A 586 0.16 -5.37 26.98
N ILE A 587 0.58 -5.91 28.13
CA ILE A 587 -0.32 -6.46 29.14
C ILE A 587 -1.18 -5.36 29.77
N LEU A 588 -0.56 -4.25 30.18
CA LEU A 588 -1.25 -3.11 30.78
C LEU A 588 -2.27 -2.51 29.81
N ALA A 589 -1.89 -2.35 28.54
CA ALA A 589 -2.80 -1.87 27.50
C ALA A 589 -4.00 -2.80 27.30
N ALA A 590 -3.80 -4.13 27.27
CA ALA A 590 -4.89 -5.09 27.17
C ALA A 590 -5.86 -5.00 28.37
N LEU A 591 -5.33 -4.81 29.58
CA LEU A 591 -6.15 -4.62 30.79
C LEU A 591 -7.00 -3.36 30.71
N VAL A 592 -6.38 -2.22 30.36
CA VAL A 592 -7.08 -0.95 30.19
C VAL A 592 -8.15 -1.05 29.10
N SER A 593 -7.83 -1.68 27.96
CA SER A 593 -8.81 -1.93 26.89
C SER A 593 -10.01 -2.73 27.39
N THR A 594 -9.76 -3.79 28.17
CA THR A 594 -10.82 -4.65 28.74
C THR A 594 -11.71 -3.87 29.71
N HIS A 595 -11.12 -3.08 30.62
CA HIS A 595 -11.86 -2.27 31.58
C HIS A 595 -12.69 -1.15 30.94
N LEU A 596 -12.27 -0.67 29.76
CA LEU A 596 -12.99 0.33 28.97
C LEU A 596 -13.97 -0.27 27.96
N GLY A 597 -14.00 -1.60 27.79
CA GLY A 597 -14.81 -2.26 26.76
C GLY A 597 -14.35 -1.98 25.33
N LEU A 598 -13.07 -1.69 25.13
CA LEU A 598 -12.47 -1.39 23.83
C LEU A 598 -11.97 -2.66 23.13
N PRO A 599 -11.90 -2.66 21.77
CA PRO A 599 -11.36 -3.79 21.01
C PRO A 599 -9.89 -4.09 21.35
N GLY A 600 -9.54 -5.37 21.41
CA GLY A 600 -8.18 -5.84 21.62
C GLY A 600 -8.12 -7.31 22.00
N PRO A 601 -6.93 -7.93 22.01
CA PRO A 601 -6.75 -9.28 22.49
C PRO A 601 -7.00 -9.36 24.00
N PRO A 602 -7.52 -10.49 24.52
CA PRO A 602 -7.79 -10.64 25.95
C PRO A 602 -6.49 -10.60 26.76
N PRO A 603 -6.47 -9.95 27.95
CA PRO A 603 -5.26 -9.82 28.76
C PRO A 603 -4.61 -11.16 29.12
N SER A 604 -5.43 -12.20 29.32
CA SER A 604 -4.93 -13.56 29.58
C SER A 604 -4.12 -14.13 28.41
N ALA A 605 -4.52 -13.88 27.16
CA ALA A 605 -3.77 -14.31 25.98
C ALA A 605 -2.46 -13.54 25.83
N VAL A 606 -2.48 -12.22 26.08
CA VAL A 606 -1.28 -11.37 26.02
C VAL A 606 -0.27 -11.77 27.10
N ARG A 607 -0.72 -11.99 28.34
CA ARG A 607 0.13 -12.51 29.45
C ARG A 607 0.76 -13.85 29.09
N LEU A 608 -0.02 -14.74 28.50
CA LEU A 608 0.43 -16.07 28.12
C LEU A 608 1.53 -16.02 27.05
N ALA A 609 1.36 -15.16 26.05
CA ALA A 609 2.35 -14.95 24.98
C ALA A 609 3.70 -14.43 25.51
N LYS A 610 3.68 -13.58 26.54
CA LYS A 610 4.87 -13.01 27.19
C LYS A 610 5.61 -13.99 28.11
N GLN A 611 5.04 -15.16 28.38
CA GLN A 611 5.65 -16.21 29.21
C GLN A 611 6.06 -17.39 28.32
N LYS A 612 7.35 -17.48 27.98
CA LYS A 612 7.86 -18.42 26.98
C LYS A 612 7.51 -19.87 27.29
N THR A 613 7.69 -20.32 28.53
CA THR A 613 7.33 -21.70 28.89
C THR A 613 5.83 -21.96 28.87
N GLN A 614 5.02 -21.02 29.37
CA GLN A 614 3.56 -21.19 29.39
C GLN A 614 2.96 -21.16 27.99
N THR A 615 3.53 -20.37 27.07
CA THR A 615 3.19 -20.42 25.64
C THR A 615 3.34 -21.84 25.11
N GLN A 616 4.53 -22.45 25.25
CA GLN A 616 4.79 -23.79 24.72
C GLN A 616 3.88 -24.85 25.34
N LEU A 617 3.67 -24.80 26.67
CA LEU A 617 2.78 -25.73 27.38
C LEU A 617 1.32 -25.60 26.94
N CYS A 618 0.82 -24.37 26.73
CA CYS A 618 -0.53 -24.13 26.22
C CYS A 618 -0.72 -24.77 24.84
N LEU A 619 0.26 -24.64 23.95
CA LEU A 619 0.19 -25.24 22.62
C LEU A 619 0.19 -26.77 22.67
N LEU A 620 1.01 -27.37 23.53
CA LEU A 620 1.08 -28.83 23.73
C LEU A 620 -0.22 -29.41 24.31
N THR A 621 -0.86 -28.68 25.24
CA THR A 621 -2.06 -29.14 25.95
C THR A 621 -3.35 -28.94 25.15
N LYS A 622 -3.40 -27.93 24.28
CA LYS A 622 -4.53 -27.68 23.37
C LYS A 622 -4.53 -28.66 22.20
N SER A 623 -5.03 -29.86 22.45
CA SER A 623 -5.40 -30.85 21.42
C SER A 623 -6.92 -30.92 21.27
N SER A 624 -7.42 -30.78 20.05
CA SER A 624 -8.79 -31.13 19.68
C SER A 624 -8.72 -32.43 18.86
N SER A 625 -9.76 -33.26 18.82
CA SER A 625 -9.83 -34.38 17.87
C SER A 625 -10.38 -33.96 16.51
N SER A 626 -10.86 -32.72 16.39
CA SER A 626 -11.55 -32.20 15.22
C SER A 626 -10.73 -31.10 14.54
N PRO A 627 -10.86 -30.94 13.21
CA PRO A 627 -10.16 -29.92 12.44
C PRO A 627 -10.34 -28.52 13.02
N PRO A 628 -9.40 -27.60 12.72
CA PRO A 628 -8.43 -27.72 11.63
C PRO A 628 -7.10 -28.38 12.04
N PHE A 629 -6.54 -29.24 11.19
CA PHE A 629 -5.19 -29.83 11.34
C PHE A 629 -4.13 -29.03 10.55
N PRO A 630 -2.83 -29.09 10.88
CA PRO A 630 -2.26 -29.70 12.10
C PRO A 630 -2.56 -28.85 13.35
N PHE A 631 -2.51 -29.47 14.53
CA PHE A 631 -2.73 -28.79 15.81
C PHE A 631 -1.54 -27.90 16.18
N ALA A 632 -1.80 -26.86 16.98
CA ALA A 632 -0.76 -25.92 17.37
C ALA A 632 0.38 -26.59 18.19
N GLY A 633 0.09 -27.67 18.90
CA GLY A 633 1.10 -28.49 19.58
C GLY A 633 2.14 -29.13 18.65
N ALA A 634 1.85 -29.28 17.35
CA ALA A 634 2.84 -29.76 16.38
C ALA A 634 4.01 -28.77 16.20
N PHE A 635 3.77 -27.48 16.47
CA PHE A 635 4.77 -26.42 16.35
C PHE A 635 5.48 -26.12 17.67
N ALA A 636 5.00 -26.66 18.79
CA ALA A 636 5.59 -26.38 20.08
C ALA A 636 7.00 -26.98 20.22
N VAL A 637 7.81 -26.32 21.02
CA VAL A 637 9.18 -26.72 21.39
C VAL A 637 9.18 -27.18 22.84
N PRO A 638 9.73 -28.38 23.13
CA PRO A 638 9.95 -28.82 24.51
C PRO A 638 10.79 -27.81 25.29
N CYS A 639 10.30 -27.41 26.46
CA CYS A 639 11.03 -26.54 27.37
C CYS A 639 10.70 -26.87 28.84
N CYS A 640 11.62 -26.53 29.74
CA CYS A 640 11.51 -26.72 31.17
C CYS A 640 11.88 -25.41 31.90
N PRO A 641 11.03 -24.91 32.81
CA PRO A 641 11.40 -23.78 33.66
C PRO A 641 12.48 -24.23 34.65
N LEU A 642 13.51 -23.42 34.89
CA LEU A 642 14.64 -23.76 35.77
C LEU A 642 14.27 -23.72 37.26
N GLY A 643 13.34 -22.84 37.65
CA GLY A 643 12.95 -22.61 39.04
C GLY A 643 14.04 -21.95 39.89
N HIS A 644 13.75 -21.66 41.16
CA HIS A 644 14.62 -20.87 42.07
C HIS A 644 15.85 -21.64 42.60
N ALA A 645 15.93 -22.97 42.44
CA ALA A 645 16.98 -23.82 43.02
C ALA A 645 17.62 -24.82 42.02
N ASN A 646 17.52 -24.56 40.70
CA ASN A 646 17.95 -25.48 39.63
C ASN A 646 17.22 -26.84 39.61
N GLU A 647 16.07 -26.98 40.28
CA GLU A 647 15.24 -28.20 40.22
C GLU A 647 14.80 -28.50 38.78
N GLY A 648 14.58 -27.45 37.98
CA GLY A 648 14.27 -27.57 36.57
C GLY A 648 15.41 -28.11 35.71
N LEU A 649 16.67 -28.00 36.15
CA LEU A 649 17.82 -28.56 35.41
C LEU A 649 17.76 -30.09 35.41
N ILE A 650 17.47 -30.70 36.57
CA ILE A 650 17.35 -32.16 36.69
C ILE A 650 16.20 -32.68 35.82
N LYS A 651 15.06 -31.96 35.84
CA LYS A 651 13.89 -32.31 35.02
C LYS A 651 14.18 -32.13 33.53
N ALA A 652 14.89 -31.07 33.14
CA ALA A 652 15.31 -30.83 31.76
C ALA A 652 16.26 -31.92 31.29
N GLU A 653 17.30 -32.26 32.06
CA GLU A 653 18.28 -33.32 31.74
C GLU A 653 17.62 -34.72 31.61
N ALA A 654 16.49 -34.95 32.28
CA ALA A 654 15.71 -36.18 32.14
C ALA A 654 14.79 -36.20 30.89
N THR A 655 14.51 -35.05 30.28
CA THR A 655 13.45 -34.91 29.25
C THR A 655 13.97 -34.40 27.90
N ILE A 656 15.07 -33.65 27.87
CA ILE A 656 15.63 -32.99 26.67
C ILE A 656 17.16 -33.14 26.68
N SER A 657 17.75 -33.44 25.52
CA SER A 657 19.18 -33.68 25.35
C SER A 657 19.93 -32.43 24.87
N TYR A 658 21.20 -32.30 25.26
CA TYR A 658 22.09 -31.24 24.76
C TYR A 658 22.39 -31.37 23.25
N PRO A 659 22.66 -30.25 22.55
CA PRO A 659 22.76 -28.88 23.07
C PRO A 659 21.39 -28.26 23.42
N LEU A 660 21.38 -27.41 24.45
CA LEU A 660 20.17 -26.72 24.95
C LEU A 660 20.32 -25.20 24.85
N VAL A 661 19.21 -24.48 24.97
CA VAL A 661 19.20 -23.01 25.01
C VAL A 661 18.68 -22.53 26.37
N VAL A 662 19.48 -21.72 27.06
CA VAL A 662 19.07 -20.98 28.25
C VAL A 662 18.44 -19.67 27.81
N LYS A 663 17.22 -19.37 28.29
CA LYS A 663 16.49 -18.13 27.98
C LYS A 663 15.83 -17.55 29.23
N PRO A 664 15.75 -16.22 29.42
CA PRO A 664 14.83 -15.63 30.38
C PRO A 664 13.37 -15.97 30.05
N GLU A 665 12.50 -16.11 31.06
CA GLU A 665 11.05 -16.37 30.87
C GLU A 665 10.32 -15.21 30.18
N SER A 666 10.80 -13.99 30.43
CA SER A 666 10.24 -12.73 29.92
C SER A 666 11.38 -11.80 29.48
N GLY A 667 11.08 -10.89 28.56
CA GLY A 667 12.04 -9.99 27.93
C GLY A 667 12.15 -10.24 26.42
N ALA A 668 12.93 -9.40 25.73
CA ALA A 668 13.00 -9.33 24.27
C ALA A 668 14.45 -9.17 23.77
N GLY A 669 14.65 -9.25 22.45
CA GLY A 669 15.92 -8.91 21.78
C GLY A 669 17.06 -9.90 22.02
N ALA A 670 16.75 -11.16 22.32
CA ALA A 670 17.72 -12.22 22.63
C ALA A 670 18.67 -11.91 23.81
N VAL A 671 18.37 -10.89 24.62
CA VAL A 671 19.13 -10.56 25.84
C VAL A 671 19.13 -11.75 26.80
N GLY A 672 20.31 -12.14 27.25
CA GLY A 672 20.49 -13.31 28.14
C GLY A 672 20.26 -14.69 27.50
N VAL A 673 20.00 -14.79 26.19
CA VAL A 673 19.81 -16.07 25.50
C VAL A 673 21.15 -16.69 25.10
N ARG A 674 21.42 -17.93 25.51
CA ARG A 674 22.72 -18.61 25.28
C ARG A 674 22.57 -20.08 24.94
N LEU A 675 23.35 -20.54 23.96
CA LEU A 675 23.51 -21.96 23.63
C LEU A 675 24.45 -22.61 24.65
N VAL A 676 24.09 -23.80 25.14
CA VAL A 676 24.90 -24.58 26.09
C VAL A 676 25.07 -26.00 25.56
N GLN A 677 26.31 -26.48 25.53
CA GLN A 677 26.68 -27.78 24.96
C GLN A 677 26.57 -28.94 25.96
N ASP A 678 26.68 -28.63 27.25
CA ASP A 678 26.62 -29.61 28.33
C ASP A 678 26.16 -29.00 29.66
N ALA A 679 26.02 -29.86 30.67
CA ALA A 679 25.54 -29.49 31.99
C ALA A 679 26.50 -28.58 32.77
N GLU A 680 27.81 -28.67 32.54
CA GLU A 680 28.79 -27.81 33.21
C GLU A 680 28.72 -26.40 32.65
N GLU A 681 28.68 -26.28 31.32
CA GLU A 681 28.46 -25.02 30.62
C GLU A 681 27.12 -24.39 31.03
N CYS A 682 26.03 -25.17 31.10
CA CYS A 682 24.73 -24.70 31.54
C CYS A 682 24.80 -24.05 32.94
N ARG A 683 25.39 -24.75 33.92
CA ARG A 683 25.54 -24.23 35.30
C ARG A 683 26.40 -22.98 35.34
N ARG A 684 27.45 -22.90 34.51
CA ARG A 684 28.33 -21.73 34.41
C ARG A 684 27.58 -20.52 33.84
N VAL A 685 26.78 -20.70 32.79
CA VAL A 685 25.97 -19.64 32.18
C VAL A 685 24.91 -19.13 33.16
N ILE A 686 24.17 -20.03 33.81
CA ILE A 686 23.17 -19.66 34.82
C ILE A 686 23.82 -18.84 35.94
N ARG A 687 24.95 -19.31 36.51
CA ARG A 687 25.67 -18.56 37.55
C ARG A 687 26.02 -17.15 37.10
N ARG A 688 26.54 -16.98 35.87
CA ARG A 688 26.87 -15.66 35.31
C ARG A 688 25.64 -14.76 35.23
N LEU A 689 24.55 -15.26 34.65
CA LEU A 689 23.30 -14.52 34.48
C LEU A 689 22.59 -14.20 35.81
N THR A 690 22.87 -14.96 36.88
CA THR A 690 22.34 -14.69 38.24
C THR A 690 23.24 -13.84 39.14
N MET A 691 24.54 -13.73 38.82
CA MET A 691 25.54 -13.01 39.63
C MET A 691 25.81 -11.59 39.13
N GLU A 692 25.46 -11.27 37.88
CA GLU A 692 25.37 -9.88 37.42
C GLU A 692 24.06 -9.30 38.01
N PRO A 693 24.14 -8.31 38.93
CA PRO A 693 22.94 -7.56 39.29
C PRO A 693 22.42 -6.91 38.01
N SER A 694 21.12 -6.93 37.82
CA SER A 694 20.44 -6.12 36.81
C SER A 694 20.75 -4.63 37.06
N GLU A 695 21.87 -4.11 36.55
CA GLU A 695 22.00 -2.70 36.16
C GLU A 695 21.16 -2.49 34.89
N THR A 696 19.86 -2.72 35.02
CA THR A 696 18.82 -2.40 34.04
C THR A 696 17.75 -1.54 34.70
N GLN A 697 18.19 -0.62 35.56
CA GLN A 697 17.59 0.70 35.57
C GLN A 697 18.39 1.53 34.58
N CYS A 698 17.72 2.08 33.56
CA CYS A 698 18.31 3.09 32.69
C CYS A 698 18.92 4.19 33.56
N THR A 699 20.25 4.19 33.70
CA THR A 699 20.96 5.29 34.32
C THR A 699 20.85 6.46 33.35
N HIS A 700 20.09 7.48 33.75
CA HIS A 700 20.21 8.81 33.17
C HIS A 700 21.70 9.16 33.12
N SER A 701 22.19 9.48 31.92
CA SER A 701 23.54 9.95 31.71
C SER A 701 23.81 11.16 32.62
N GLU A 702 24.59 10.95 33.67
CA GLU A 702 25.21 12.04 34.42
C GLU A 702 26.16 12.79 33.49
N ASN A 703 25.78 14.02 33.16
CA ASN A 703 26.69 14.99 32.55
C ASN A 703 27.78 15.34 33.57
N ASN A 704 29.02 14.90 33.31
CA ASN A 704 30.18 15.47 33.98
C ASN A 704 31.21 15.96 32.96
N GLY A 705 31.48 17.26 33.01
CA GLY A 705 32.79 17.82 32.68
C GLY A 705 32.94 18.67 31.42
N ILE A 706 32.19 19.78 31.30
CA ILE A 706 32.73 20.96 30.59
C ILE A 706 33.35 21.87 31.64
N GLN A 707 34.66 22.05 31.53
CA GLN A 707 35.44 22.98 32.33
C GLN A 707 35.02 24.43 32.08
N ASN A 708 34.68 25.11 33.17
CA ASN A 708 34.92 26.52 33.49
C ASN A 708 34.93 27.53 32.32
N GLY A 709 33.77 28.13 32.07
CA GLY A 709 33.64 29.46 31.46
C GLY A 709 32.79 30.35 32.37
N VAL A 710 33.46 31.27 33.08
CA VAL A 710 32.85 32.28 33.94
C VAL A 710 31.85 33.13 33.15
N PHE A 711 30.58 33.15 33.55
CA PHE A 711 29.63 34.19 33.16
C PHE A 711 28.96 34.78 34.39
N ASN A 712 29.05 36.11 34.48
CA ASN A 712 28.68 36.95 35.59
C ASN A 712 27.17 37.01 35.83
N ASN A 713 26.81 37.00 37.11
CA ASN A 713 25.52 37.47 37.62
C ASN A 713 25.32 38.95 37.30
N SER A 714 24.35 39.28 36.45
CA SER A 714 23.60 40.52 36.53
C SER A 714 22.32 40.44 35.72
N GLU A 715 21.21 40.81 36.36
CA GLU A 715 19.93 41.21 35.76
C GLU A 715 18.89 40.12 35.45
N ILE A 716 18.17 39.71 36.50
CA ILE A 716 16.74 39.35 36.36
C ILE A 716 15.96 40.22 37.35
N LYS A 717 15.30 41.25 36.82
CA LYS A 717 14.26 42.04 37.46
C LYS A 717 13.02 41.99 36.57
N GLU A 718 11.88 41.68 37.20
CA GLU A 718 10.50 41.81 36.72
C GLU A 718 10.13 40.86 35.55
N ILE A 719 9.02 40.14 35.53
CA ILE A 719 7.64 40.50 35.85
C ILE A 719 6.87 39.23 36.23
N HIS A 720 6.26 39.19 37.41
CA HIS A 720 5.07 38.38 37.68
C HIS A 720 4.12 39.21 38.54
N LYS A 721 2.92 39.49 38.03
CA LYS A 721 1.85 40.09 38.84
C LYS A 721 0.48 39.56 38.40
N ALA A 722 -0.30 39.20 39.44
CA ALA A 722 -1.71 38.82 39.51
C ALA A 722 -2.06 37.37 39.09
N GLY A 723 -2.73 36.55 39.91
CA GLY A 723 -3.29 36.68 41.27
C GLY A 723 -3.72 35.28 41.74
N ILE A 724 -3.22 34.82 42.89
CA ILE A 724 -3.88 34.66 44.20
C ILE A 724 -5.17 33.81 44.23
N GLY A 725 -5.06 32.68 44.94
CA GLY A 725 -6.11 32.02 45.73
C GLY A 725 -6.10 30.51 45.53
N GLY A 726 -5.80 29.63 46.50
CA GLY A 726 -5.43 29.73 47.90
C GLY A 726 -5.35 28.29 48.41
N VAL A 727 -4.19 27.88 48.94
CA VAL A 727 -3.97 26.56 49.54
C VAL A 727 -4.17 26.68 51.05
N ARG A 728 -4.88 25.73 51.66
CA ARG A 728 -4.80 25.44 53.09
C ARG A 728 -4.22 24.04 53.26
N GLU A 729 -3.01 23.98 53.80
CA GLU A 729 -2.45 22.78 54.43
C GLU A 729 -3.20 22.49 55.73
N LEU A 730 -3.26 21.21 56.11
CA LEU A 730 -3.11 20.77 57.49
C LEU A 730 -2.67 19.30 57.52
N GLU A 731 -1.61 19.08 58.28
CA GLU A 731 -0.86 17.84 58.47
C GLU A 731 -1.57 16.81 59.37
N ALA A 732 -1.03 15.58 59.28
CA ALA A 732 -0.77 14.63 60.37
C ALA A 732 -1.92 13.81 60.97
N GLY A 733 -1.75 12.49 60.84
CA GLY A 733 -1.76 11.59 61.99
C GLY A 733 -2.86 10.55 62.06
N GLY A 734 -2.47 9.28 62.19
CA GLY A 734 -3.29 8.28 62.88
C GLY A 734 -3.48 6.95 62.16
N LYS A 735 -2.52 6.04 62.36
CA LYS A 735 -2.75 4.59 62.28
C LYS A 735 -3.91 4.21 63.21
N LYS A 736 -4.94 3.54 62.70
CA LYS A 736 -5.80 2.63 63.47
C LYS A 736 -6.15 1.41 62.63
N CYS A 737 -5.58 0.28 63.02
CA CYS A 737 -6.05 -1.05 62.68
C CYS A 737 -7.51 -1.21 63.11
N PHE A 738 -8.31 -1.82 62.23
CA PHE A 738 -9.53 -2.51 62.60
C PHE A 738 -9.42 -3.96 62.12
N GLU A 739 -9.28 -4.87 63.08
CA GLU A 739 -9.61 -6.28 62.89
C GLU A 739 -11.13 -6.43 63.01
N THR A 740 -11.77 -7.00 62.01
CA THR A 740 -13.10 -7.60 62.14
C THR A 740 -13.09 -8.97 61.50
N THR A 741 -13.38 -9.95 62.36
CA THR A 741 -13.56 -11.37 62.12
C THR A 741 -14.78 -11.64 61.23
N SER A 742 -14.60 -12.45 60.18
CA SER A 742 -15.72 -13.11 59.49
C SER A 742 -15.45 -14.58 59.29
N LYS A 743 -16.38 -15.38 59.82
CA LYS A 743 -16.45 -16.84 59.81
C LYS A 743 -16.47 -17.41 58.40
N SER A 744 -15.79 -18.54 58.26
CA SER A 744 -15.74 -19.43 57.12
C SER A 744 -17.10 -20.03 56.77
N THR A 745 -17.40 -20.09 55.48
CA THR A 745 -18.24 -21.14 54.87
C THR A 745 -17.55 -21.59 53.58
N ASN A 746 -17.12 -22.84 53.59
CA ASN A 746 -16.40 -23.53 52.52
C ASN A 746 -17.28 -23.75 51.29
N LEU A 747 -16.82 -23.30 50.12
CA LEU A 747 -17.15 -23.90 48.83
C LEU A 747 -15.83 -24.07 48.07
N SER A 748 -15.49 -25.33 47.82
CA SER A 748 -14.26 -25.80 47.18
C SER A 748 -14.24 -25.43 45.69
N ASN A 749 -13.37 -24.49 45.33
CA ASN A 749 -12.78 -24.36 44.00
C ASN A 749 -11.27 -24.29 44.22
N GLU A 750 -10.54 -25.27 43.67
CA GLU A 750 -9.08 -25.30 43.67
C GLU A 750 -8.55 -24.16 42.77
N ALA A 751 -8.48 -22.96 43.35
CA ALA A 751 -7.65 -21.88 42.84
C ALA A 751 -6.21 -22.19 43.24
N TYR A 752 -5.37 -22.49 42.24
CA TYR A 752 -3.93 -22.54 42.43
C TYR A 752 -3.45 -21.14 42.86
N ASN A 753 -2.96 -21.05 44.09
CA ASN A 753 -2.43 -19.82 44.68
C ASN A 753 -1.19 -19.35 43.94
N PHE A 754 -1.25 -18.12 43.42
CA PHE A 754 -0.11 -17.36 42.92
C PHE A 754 0.58 -16.73 44.13
N GLU A 755 1.62 -17.37 44.65
CA GLU A 755 2.51 -16.73 45.62
C GLU A 755 3.56 -15.91 44.86
N ASN A 756 3.57 -14.61 45.13
CA ASN A 756 4.61 -13.68 44.72
C ASN A 756 5.97 -14.12 45.29
N SER A 757 6.83 -14.68 44.44
CA SER A 757 8.23 -14.96 44.78
C SER A 757 9.18 -13.97 44.10
N THR A 758 9.86 -13.16 44.92
CA THR A 758 11.24 -12.64 44.79
C THR A 758 11.82 -12.36 43.39
N ASN A 759 12.25 -11.11 43.19
CA ASN A 759 12.95 -10.47 42.04
C ASN A 759 14.26 -11.15 41.53
N ALA A 760 14.33 -12.47 41.38
CA ALA A 760 15.37 -13.11 40.58
C ALA A 760 14.84 -13.37 39.16
N PRO A 761 15.61 -13.11 38.09
CA PRO A 761 15.18 -13.46 36.74
C PRO A 761 14.93 -14.98 36.66
N SER A 762 13.70 -15.36 36.34
CA SER A 762 13.34 -16.76 36.07
C SER A 762 13.81 -17.12 34.66
N PHE A 763 14.52 -18.25 34.54
CA PHE A 763 15.04 -18.76 33.27
C PHE A 763 14.36 -20.08 32.89
N LEU A 764 14.44 -20.44 31.62
CA LEU A 764 14.05 -21.74 31.09
C LEU A 764 15.18 -22.39 30.28
N LEU A 765 15.11 -23.72 30.18
CA LEU A 765 15.86 -24.53 29.25
C LEU A 765 14.94 -25.00 28.12
N ALA A 766 15.32 -24.73 26.87
CA ALA A 766 14.62 -25.20 25.69
C ALA A 766 15.52 -26.07 24.82
N GLU A 767 14.92 -26.98 24.06
CA GLU A 767 15.62 -27.72 23.01
C GLU A 767 16.24 -26.76 21.98
N TYR A 768 17.48 -27.03 21.56
CA TYR A 768 18.08 -26.29 20.45
C TYR A 768 17.52 -26.76 19.11
N ILE A 769 16.69 -25.93 18.50
CA ILE A 769 16.06 -26.22 17.22
C ILE A 769 16.98 -25.82 16.07
N THR A 770 17.38 -26.81 15.26
CA THR A 770 18.12 -26.62 14.02
C THR A 770 17.19 -26.23 12.87
N GLY A 771 17.72 -25.56 11.84
CA GLY A 771 16.95 -25.12 10.67
C GLY A 771 17.11 -23.63 10.38
N SER A 772 16.47 -23.17 9.31
CA SER A 772 16.43 -21.75 8.95
C SER A 772 15.44 -21.00 9.82
N GLU A 773 15.74 -19.75 10.15
CA GLU A 773 14.92 -18.91 11.02
C GLU A 773 14.11 -17.93 10.20
N HIS A 774 12.87 -17.69 10.63
CA HIS A 774 11.89 -16.90 9.91
C HIS A 774 11.01 -16.12 10.87
N ASP A 775 10.68 -14.89 10.49
CA ASP A 775 9.67 -14.10 11.18
C ASP A 775 8.41 -14.02 10.34
N VAL A 776 7.27 -14.14 11.00
CA VAL A 776 5.97 -14.00 10.38
C VAL A 776 5.20 -12.87 11.07
N ASP A 777 5.12 -11.72 10.41
CA ASP A 777 4.24 -10.62 10.80
C ASP A 777 2.82 -10.91 10.29
N LEU A 778 1.90 -11.18 11.22
CA LEU A 778 0.52 -11.58 10.98
C LEU A 778 -0.46 -10.47 11.30
N VAL A 779 -1.56 -10.43 10.55
CA VAL A 779 -2.73 -9.60 10.82
C VAL A 779 -3.94 -10.51 11.03
N LEU A 780 -4.51 -10.49 12.24
CA LEU A 780 -5.71 -11.28 12.58
C LEU A 780 -6.89 -10.35 12.86
N SER A 781 -8.01 -10.64 12.21
CA SER A 781 -9.30 -9.94 12.40
C SER A 781 -9.90 -10.19 13.79
N PRO A 782 -10.97 -9.45 14.18
CA PRO A 782 -11.69 -9.70 15.44
C PRO A 782 -12.26 -11.12 15.59
N SER A 783 -12.50 -11.84 14.48
CA SER A 783 -12.95 -13.24 14.49
C SER A 783 -11.79 -14.25 14.48
N GLY A 784 -10.54 -13.77 14.51
CA GLY A 784 -9.33 -14.60 14.38
C GLY A 784 -9.02 -15.01 12.94
N GLN A 785 -9.79 -14.58 11.93
CA GLN A 785 -9.46 -14.82 10.52
C GLN A 785 -8.12 -14.17 10.15
N LEU A 786 -7.29 -14.89 9.39
CA LEU A 786 -6.03 -14.36 8.86
C LEU A 786 -6.33 -13.38 7.73
N LEU A 787 -5.92 -12.12 7.90
CA LEU A 787 -6.10 -11.05 6.91
C LEU A 787 -4.85 -10.85 6.05
N ALA A 788 -3.67 -10.93 6.64
CA ALA A 788 -2.38 -10.83 5.95
C ALA A 788 -1.27 -11.53 6.73
N ALA A 789 -0.23 -11.95 6.03
CA ALA A 789 1.00 -12.50 6.60
C ALA A 789 2.20 -12.07 5.75
N TYR A 790 3.29 -11.67 6.39
CA TYR A 790 4.55 -11.29 5.74
C TYR A 790 5.67 -12.14 6.34
N VAL A 791 6.35 -12.93 5.50
CA VAL A 791 7.41 -13.84 5.94
C VAL A 791 8.77 -13.27 5.53
N SER A 792 9.65 -13.05 6.51
CA SER A 792 11.07 -12.73 6.29
C SER A 792 11.96 -13.91 6.62
N ASP A 793 12.98 -14.13 5.79
CA ASP A 793 14.04 -15.10 6.06
C ASP A 793 15.14 -14.42 6.87
N ASN A 794 15.60 -15.05 7.95
CA ASN A 794 16.68 -14.53 8.80
C ASN A 794 18.01 -15.23 8.49
N GLY A 795 19.10 -14.46 8.54
CA GLY A 795 20.46 -14.96 8.46
C GLY A 795 20.85 -15.77 9.70
N PRO A 796 21.97 -16.52 9.66
CA PRO A 796 22.46 -17.23 10.84
C PRO A 796 22.81 -16.26 11.97
N THR A 797 22.48 -16.63 13.20
CA THR A 797 22.90 -15.90 14.41
C THR A 797 24.37 -16.15 14.73
N LEU A 798 25.01 -15.23 15.46
CA LEU A 798 26.40 -15.38 15.92
C LEU A 798 26.44 -16.08 17.29
N LEU A 799 26.69 -17.39 17.27
CA LEU A 799 26.79 -18.22 18.47
C LEU A 799 27.98 -17.82 19.37
N PRO A 800 27.87 -17.97 20.71
CA PRO A 800 26.78 -18.60 21.47
C PRO A 800 25.57 -17.69 21.73
N GLY A 801 25.58 -16.45 21.21
CA GLY A 801 24.44 -15.54 21.23
C GLY A 801 23.43 -15.83 20.11
N PHE A 802 22.29 -15.16 20.18
CA PHE A 802 21.19 -15.29 19.21
C PHE A 802 20.77 -13.93 18.64
N THR A 803 21.68 -12.95 18.62
CA THR A 803 21.41 -11.63 18.03
C THR A 803 21.16 -11.76 16.53
N GLU A 804 20.11 -11.08 16.05
CA GLU A 804 19.79 -10.98 14.62
C GLU A 804 20.94 -10.35 13.82
N THR A 805 21.22 -10.88 12.64
CA THR A 805 22.38 -10.49 11.82
C THR A 805 21.99 -9.94 10.46
N ALA A 806 21.13 -10.65 9.74
CA ALA A 806 20.73 -10.33 8.39
C ALA A 806 19.29 -10.77 8.14
N ALA A 807 18.63 -10.16 7.17
CA ALA A 807 17.27 -10.55 6.79
C ALA A 807 17.05 -10.39 5.28
N ALA A 808 16.10 -11.16 4.76
CA ALA A 808 15.54 -10.99 3.43
C ALA A 808 14.02 -10.91 3.46
N LEU A 809 13.43 -9.97 2.69
CA LEU A 809 11.98 -9.81 2.55
C LEU A 809 11.63 -9.47 1.09
N PRO A 810 10.67 -10.15 0.45
CA PRO A 810 9.92 -11.31 0.94
C PRO A 810 10.79 -12.57 1.03
N SER A 811 10.32 -13.55 1.81
CA SER A 811 10.85 -14.92 1.77
C SER A 811 10.74 -15.51 0.35
N ARG A 812 11.74 -16.30 -0.06
CA ARG A 812 11.74 -17.03 -1.35
C ARG A 812 11.67 -18.55 -1.18
N LEU A 813 11.17 -18.99 -0.03
CA LEU A 813 10.81 -20.40 0.22
C LEU A 813 9.75 -20.91 -0.77
N SER A 814 9.61 -22.23 -0.87
CA SER A 814 8.55 -22.83 -1.69
C SER A 814 7.16 -22.41 -1.18
N PRO A 815 6.12 -22.36 -2.03
CA PRO A 815 4.76 -22.05 -1.60
C PRO A 815 4.26 -22.93 -0.45
N GLU A 816 4.70 -24.18 -0.40
CA GLU A 816 4.35 -25.13 0.67
C GLU A 816 5.00 -24.75 2.00
N GLN A 817 6.31 -24.48 2.01
CA GLN A 817 7.05 -24.05 3.21
C GLN A 817 6.53 -22.71 3.73
N HIS A 818 6.30 -21.75 2.83
CA HIS A 818 5.69 -20.47 3.16
C HIS A 818 4.31 -20.66 3.80
N CYS A 819 3.45 -21.50 3.21
CA CYS A 819 2.14 -21.82 3.79
C CYS A 819 2.26 -22.48 5.17
N GLN A 820 3.21 -23.40 5.35
CA GLN A 820 3.46 -24.04 6.66
C GLN A 820 3.83 -23.02 7.73
N LEU A 821 4.73 -22.07 7.45
CA LEU A 821 5.11 -21.00 8.38
C LEU A 821 3.91 -20.12 8.74
N VAL A 822 3.16 -19.65 7.74
CA VAL A 822 1.97 -18.81 7.96
C VAL A 822 0.89 -19.55 8.76
N GLN A 823 0.65 -20.82 8.46
CA GLN A 823 -0.30 -21.64 9.22
C GLN A 823 0.17 -21.88 10.66
N ALA A 824 1.45 -22.16 10.87
CA ALA A 824 2.02 -22.35 12.19
C ALA A 824 1.84 -21.10 13.05
N ALA A 825 2.24 -19.94 12.53
CA ALA A 825 2.09 -18.67 13.22
C ALA A 825 0.62 -18.36 13.53
N ALA A 826 -0.27 -18.43 12.54
CA ALA A 826 -1.69 -18.07 12.72
C ALA A 826 -2.41 -19.02 13.70
N ARG A 827 -2.06 -20.31 13.69
CA ARG A 827 -2.65 -21.31 14.60
C ARG A 827 -2.14 -21.15 16.02
N SER A 828 -0.85 -20.86 16.20
CA SER A 828 -0.30 -20.59 17.53
C SER A 828 -0.97 -19.36 18.15
N CYS A 829 -1.11 -18.25 17.41
CA CYS A 829 -1.84 -17.07 17.89
C CYS A 829 -3.30 -17.38 18.26
N ARG A 830 -4.04 -18.08 17.39
CA ARG A 830 -5.43 -18.49 17.70
C ARG A 830 -5.53 -19.43 18.90
N ALA A 831 -4.59 -20.36 19.04
CA ALA A 831 -4.55 -21.27 20.16
C ALA A 831 -4.36 -20.51 21.48
N LEU A 832 -3.61 -19.42 21.50
CA LEU A 832 -3.49 -18.56 22.68
C LEU A 832 -4.70 -17.62 22.87
N GLY A 833 -5.50 -17.37 21.83
CA GLY A 833 -6.57 -16.37 21.82
C GLY A 833 -6.11 -14.97 21.45
N LEU A 834 -4.98 -14.84 20.75
CA LEU A 834 -4.41 -13.57 20.32
C LEU A 834 -5.10 -13.05 19.04
N PHE A 835 -6.21 -12.35 19.21
CA PHE A 835 -6.88 -11.57 18.16
C PHE A 835 -7.94 -10.63 18.79
N PRO A 836 -8.31 -9.51 18.13
CA PRO A 836 -7.68 -8.95 16.92
C PRO A 836 -6.27 -8.41 17.18
N GLY A 837 -5.47 -8.25 16.14
CA GLY A 837 -4.19 -7.53 16.26
C GLY A 837 -3.18 -7.83 15.16
N VAL A 838 -2.02 -7.18 15.30
CA VAL A 838 -0.81 -7.46 14.54
C VAL A 838 0.18 -8.17 15.46
N PHE A 839 0.72 -9.30 15.01
CA PHE A 839 1.56 -10.18 15.82
C PHE A 839 2.82 -10.54 15.05
N ASN A 840 3.98 -10.47 15.69
CA ASN A 840 5.22 -10.98 15.12
C ASN A 840 5.52 -12.34 15.76
N VAL A 841 5.76 -13.35 14.92
CA VAL A 841 5.96 -14.74 15.36
C VAL A 841 7.26 -15.26 14.80
N GLU A 842 8.15 -15.71 15.68
CA GLU A 842 9.48 -16.19 15.34
C GLU A 842 9.47 -17.72 15.26
N LEU A 843 9.93 -18.27 14.13
CA LEU A 843 9.86 -19.70 13.81
C LEU A 843 11.22 -20.22 13.32
N LYS A 844 11.53 -21.48 13.63
CA LYS A 844 12.53 -22.29 12.90
C LYS A 844 11.83 -23.23 11.93
N LEU A 845 12.23 -23.24 10.66
CA LEU A 845 11.80 -24.23 9.69
C LEU A 845 12.77 -25.42 9.70
N THR A 846 12.26 -26.59 10.13
CA THR A 846 13.03 -27.83 10.27
C THR A 846 12.61 -28.86 9.20
N GLU A 847 13.30 -30.00 9.14
CA GLU A 847 12.91 -31.12 8.26
C GLU A 847 11.52 -31.70 8.56
N ILE A 848 11.02 -31.52 9.80
CA ILE A 848 9.69 -31.97 10.22
C ILE A 848 8.66 -30.83 10.26
N GLY A 849 9.00 -29.66 9.69
CA GLY A 849 8.14 -28.49 9.63
C GLY A 849 8.52 -27.39 10.65
N PRO A 850 7.69 -26.34 10.76
CA PRO A 850 7.99 -25.16 11.56
C PRO A 850 7.86 -25.40 13.07
N LYS A 851 8.74 -24.76 13.84
CA LYS A 851 8.77 -24.79 15.32
C LYS A 851 8.77 -23.38 15.88
N LEU A 852 7.90 -23.15 16.85
CA LEU A 852 7.69 -21.85 17.47
C LEU A 852 8.80 -21.52 18.45
N LEU A 853 9.47 -20.39 18.23
CA LEU A 853 10.43 -19.83 19.17
C LEU A 853 9.73 -18.86 20.13
N GLU A 854 9.02 -17.87 19.60
CA GLU A 854 8.45 -16.76 20.36
C GLU A 854 7.24 -16.12 19.63
N ILE A 855 6.31 -15.55 20.40
CA ILE A 855 5.22 -14.71 19.89
C ILE A 855 5.29 -13.35 20.58
N ASN A 856 5.49 -12.31 19.78
CA ASN A 856 5.44 -10.93 20.23
C ASN A 856 4.01 -10.38 19.99
N PRO A 857 3.25 -9.99 21.03
CA PRO A 857 1.86 -9.50 20.91
C PRO A 857 1.75 -8.07 20.35
N ARG A 858 2.54 -7.76 19.32
CA ARG A 858 2.67 -6.47 18.64
C ARG A 858 3.31 -6.67 17.26
N MET A 859 3.35 -5.61 16.47
CA MET A 859 4.12 -5.59 15.21
C MET A 859 5.63 -5.81 15.45
N GLY A 860 6.30 -6.39 14.44
CA GLY A 860 7.74 -6.61 14.42
C GLY A 860 8.58 -5.37 14.69
N GLY A 861 9.73 -5.58 15.32
CA GLY A 861 10.67 -4.52 15.68
C GLY A 861 11.50 -3.99 14.51
N PHE A 862 12.45 -3.12 14.84
CA PHE A 862 13.49 -2.62 13.93
C PHE A 862 12.95 -2.10 12.58
N TYR A 863 13.50 -2.58 11.47
CA TYR A 863 13.24 -2.11 10.11
C TYR A 863 12.21 -2.97 9.37
N LEU A 864 11.80 -4.13 9.89
CA LEU A 864 10.94 -5.07 9.15
C LEU A 864 9.61 -4.44 8.76
N ARG A 865 8.98 -3.67 9.66
CA ARG A 865 7.74 -2.93 9.33
C ARG A 865 7.93 -1.89 8.21
N ASP A 866 9.13 -1.32 8.08
CA ASP A 866 9.47 -0.35 7.05
C ASP A 866 9.74 -1.06 5.72
N TRP A 867 10.37 -2.23 5.77
CA TRP A 867 10.50 -3.12 4.61
C TRP A 867 9.13 -3.64 4.15
N ILE A 868 8.22 -4.00 5.06
CA ILE A 868 6.86 -4.43 4.72
C ILE A 868 6.09 -3.30 4.03
N LEU A 869 6.21 -2.06 4.52
CA LEU A 869 5.63 -0.91 3.83
C LEU A 869 6.27 -0.69 2.45
N HIS A 870 7.58 -0.87 2.31
CA HIS A 870 8.25 -0.65 1.04
C HIS A 870 7.97 -1.72 -0.01
N VAL A 871 8.02 -2.99 0.38
CA VAL A 871 7.83 -4.16 -0.49
C VAL A 871 6.35 -4.37 -0.78
N TYR A 872 5.51 -4.36 0.27
CA TYR A 872 4.10 -4.72 0.16
C TYR A 872 3.14 -3.52 0.23
N GLY A 873 3.63 -2.30 0.38
CA GLY A 873 2.78 -1.11 0.52
C GLY A 873 1.88 -1.14 1.77
N THR A 874 2.06 -2.09 2.69
CA THR A 874 1.17 -2.26 3.85
C THR A 874 1.75 -1.53 5.05
N ASP A 875 0.99 -0.58 5.59
CA ASP A 875 1.38 0.14 6.80
C ASP A 875 0.83 -0.57 8.04
N LEU A 876 1.67 -1.37 8.70
CA LEU A 876 1.31 -2.09 9.91
C LEU A 876 0.94 -1.17 11.08
N VAL A 877 1.39 0.09 11.11
CA VAL A 877 0.98 1.05 12.15
C VAL A 877 -0.50 1.40 11.98
N LEU A 878 -0.90 1.76 10.76
CA LEU A 878 -2.29 2.09 10.43
C LEU A 878 -3.21 0.88 10.64
N VAL A 879 -2.75 -0.30 10.22
CA VAL A 879 -3.50 -1.57 10.39
C VAL A 879 -3.71 -1.90 11.86
N ALA A 880 -2.67 -1.79 12.69
CA ALA A 880 -2.79 -2.05 14.13
C ALA A 880 -3.77 -1.05 14.77
N LEU A 881 -3.61 0.25 14.51
CA LEU A 881 -4.52 1.28 15.05
C LEU A 881 -5.97 1.03 14.62
N ALA A 882 -6.21 0.64 13.37
CA ALA A 882 -7.55 0.32 12.87
C ALA A 882 -8.19 -0.85 13.61
N LEU A 883 -7.47 -1.97 13.76
CA LEU A 883 -7.97 -3.15 14.46
C LEU A 883 -8.32 -2.86 15.92
N PHE A 884 -7.49 -2.09 16.62
CA PHE A 884 -7.75 -1.68 18.01
C PHE A 884 -8.88 -0.64 18.12
N CYS A 885 -9.23 0.04 17.03
CA CYS A 885 -10.45 0.87 16.93
C CYS A 885 -11.69 0.09 16.49
N GLY A 886 -11.59 -1.22 16.26
CA GLY A 886 -12.68 -2.05 15.75
C GLY A 886 -13.00 -1.79 14.26
N VAL A 887 -12.07 -1.19 13.53
CA VAL A 887 -12.17 -0.91 12.09
C VAL A 887 -11.48 -2.04 11.31
N ASP A 888 -12.18 -2.61 10.32
CA ASP A 888 -11.58 -3.58 9.41
C ASP A 888 -10.61 -2.86 8.45
N PRO A 889 -9.31 -3.19 8.45
CA PRO A 889 -8.32 -2.53 7.61
C PRO A 889 -8.47 -2.84 6.11
N ALA A 890 -9.34 -3.78 5.72
CA ALA A 890 -9.62 -4.17 4.33
C ALA A 890 -8.35 -4.36 3.49
N LEU A 891 -7.49 -5.28 3.96
CA LEU A 891 -6.24 -5.61 3.29
C LEU A 891 -6.49 -6.48 2.04
N SER A 892 -5.71 -6.25 0.98
CA SER A 892 -5.71 -7.15 -0.19
C SER A 892 -5.30 -8.57 0.24
N ALA A 893 -6.13 -9.55 -0.12
CA ALA A 893 -5.84 -10.97 0.08
C ALA A 893 -4.57 -11.45 -0.65
N THR A 894 -4.14 -10.73 -1.69
CA THR A 894 -2.84 -10.92 -2.32
C THR A 894 -1.94 -9.76 -1.87
N GLY A 895 -1.07 -10.02 -0.88
CA GLY A 895 -0.03 -9.07 -0.45
C GLY A 895 0.66 -8.42 -1.67
N ALA A 896 1.05 -7.15 -1.57
CA ALA A 896 1.42 -6.39 -2.77
C ALA A 896 2.64 -6.97 -3.52
N GLN A 897 2.84 -6.43 -4.72
CA GLN A 897 3.79 -6.83 -5.75
C GLN A 897 5.12 -7.41 -5.21
N GLU A 898 5.29 -8.73 -5.28
CA GLU A 898 6.58 -9.42 -5.07
C GLU A 898 7.58 -9.16 -6.23
N GLU A 899 7.58 -7.95 -6.81
CA GLU A 899 8.44 -7.59 -7.93
C GLU A 899 9.86 -7.22 -7.49
N MET A 900 10.10 -7.14 -6.17
CA MET A 900 11.42 -6.90 -5.60
C MET A 900 11.65 -7.66 -4.29
N VAL A 901 12.93 -7.78 -3.94
CA VAL A 901 13.43 -8.32 -2.67
C VAL A 901 14.40 -7.33 -2.05
N LEU A 902 14.32 -7.16 -0.75
CA LEU A 902 15.34 -6.53 0.08
C LEU A 902 16.18 -7.62 0.75
N VAL A 903 17.49 -7.48 0.70
CA VAL A 903 18.44 -8.24 1.51
C VAL A 903 19.29 -7.23 2.26
N GLY A 904 19.44 -7.41 3.58
CA GLY A 904 20.14 -6.45 4.42
C GLY A 904 20.82 -7.08 5.62
N VAL A 905 21.71 -6.31 6.25
CA VAL A 905 22.42 -6.67 7.47
C VAL A 905 22.18 -5.65 8.57
N MET A 906 22.14 -6.13 9.80
CA MET A 906 22.29 -5.32 11.00
C MET A 906 23.73 -4.84 11.09
N CYS A 907 23.92 -3.58 11.46
CA CYS A 907 25.23 -3.00 11.77
C CYS A 907 25.26 -2.62 13.24
N THR A 908 26.14 -3.26 14.01
CA THR A 908 26.38 -2.95 15.42
C THR A 908 27.47 -1.89 15.59
N GLY A 909 27.40 -1.11 16.67
CA GLY A 909 28.39 -0.06 16.97
C GLY A 909 29.80 -0.61 17.12
N GLU A 910 29.96 -1.69 17.89
CA GLU A 910 31.25 -2.35 18.16
C GLU A 910 31.92 -2.93 16.90
N ASN A 911 31.19 -3.73 16.10
CA ASN A 911 31.80 -4.41 14.95
C ASN A 911 32.04 -3.47 13.76
N HIS A 912 31.43 -2.28 13.75
CA HIS A 912 31.49 -1.36 12.62
C HIS A 912 31.91 0.07 13.01
N GLU A 913 32.53 0.26 14.18
CA GLU A 913 32.91 1.57 14.69
C GLU A 913 33.77 2.34 13.67
N GLU A 914 34.82 1.70 13.15
CA GLU A 914 35.73 2.31 12.17
C GLU A 914 34.99 2.74 10.89
N ALA A 915 34.12 1.86 10.37
CA ALA A 915 33.31 2.17 9.20
C ALA A 915 32.38 3.36 9.48
N LEU A 916 31.63 3.33 10.59
CA LEU A 916 30.69 4.39 10.98
C LEU A 916 31.38 5.74 11.26
N HIS A 917 32.66 5.73 11.61
CA HIS A 917 33.47 6.94 11.79
C HIS A 917 34.08 7.48 10.49
N ASN A 918 34.39 6.62 9.52
CA ASN A 918 35.18 6.99 8.33
C ASN A 918 34.36 6.95 7.03
N THR A 919 34.03 5.75 6.57
CA THR A 919 33.49 5.44 5.23
C THR A 919 31.96 5.42 5.19
N ALA A 920 31.32 5.06 6.29
CA ALA A 920 29.89 4.84 6.45
C ALA A 920 29.26 5.80 7.47
N LYS A 921 29.69 7.07 7.47
CA LYS A 921 29.10 8.11 8.31
C LYS A 921 27.59 8.22 8.06
N PRO A 922 26.77 8.54 9.08
CA PRO A 922 25.31 8.63 8.93
C PRO A 922 24.86 9.54 7.78
N GLU A 923 25.57 10.64 7.53
CA GLU A 923 25.30 11.57 6.42
C GLU A 923 25.52 10.88 5.07
N ARG A 924 26.60 10.11 4.94
CA ARG A 924 26.92 9.34 3.74
C ARG A 924 25.92 8.21 3.49
N LEU A 925 25.51 7.50 4.54
CA LEU A 925 24.47 6.48 4.44
C LEU A 925 23.12 7.10 4.03
N ALA A 926 22.79 8.28 4.56
CA ALA A 926 21.62 9.03 4.15
C ALA A 926 21.72 9.46 2.67
N GLU A 927 22.87 9.96 2.20
CA GLU A 927 23.08 10.28 0.78
C GLU A 927 22.85 9.07 -0.14
N LEU A 928 23.46 7.93 0.19
CA LEU A 928 23.29 6.68 -0.57
C LEU A 928 21.84 6.20 -0.56
N HIS A 929 21.13 6.42 0.55
CA HIS A 929 19.71 6.13 0.67
C HIS A 929 18.86 7.02 -0.26
N HIS A 930 19.09 8.34 -0.23
CA HIS A 930 18.38 9.28 -1.09
C HIS A 930 18.68 9.06 -2.58
N ALA A 931 19.90 8.62 -2.90
CA ALA A 931 20.29 8.21 -4.25
C ALA A 931 19.70 6.84 -4.67
N GLY A 932 19.05 6.12 -3.76
CA GLY A 932 18.39 4.84 -4.03
C GLY A 932 19.34 3.65 -4.18
N HIS A 933 20.60 3.79 -3.76
CA HIS A 933 21.59 2.70 -3.77
C HIS A 933 21.37 1.73 -2.61
N ILE A 934 20.95 2.23 -1.45
CA ILE A 934 20.62 1.43 -0.27
C ILE A 934 19.29 1.84 0.34
N ARG A 935 18.72 0.96 1.16
CA ARG A 935 17.77 1.32 2.20
C ARG A 935 18.53 1.42 3.52
N PHE A 936 18.42 2.55 4.19
CA PHE A 936 19.10 2.81 5.46
C PHE A 936 18.08 3.08 6.55
N ASN A 937 18.15 2.30 7.63
CA ASN A 937 17.29 2.44 8.80
C ASN A 937 18.17 2.69 10.03
N LYS A 938 18.15 3.91 10.58
CA LYS A 938 18.88 4.22 11.82
C LYS A 938 18.15 3.62 13.03
N LEU A 939 18.90 2.94 13.89
CA LEU A 939 18.44 2.32 15.14
C LEU A 939 19.13 3.00 16.34
N HIS A 940 18.89 2.53 17.58
CA HIS A 940 19.38 3.18 18.82
C HIS A 940 20.54 2.50 19.52
N GLY A 941 21.15 1.49 18.93
CA GLY A 941 22.39 0.95 19.48
C GLY A 941 23.42 2.07 19.70
N SER A 942 24.03 2.08 20.89
CA SER A 942 25.15 2.97 21.18
C SER A 942 26.32 2.69 20.23
N ARG A 943 27.17 3.68 19.99
CA ARG A 943 28.49 3.44 19.38
C ARG A 943 29.45 2.71 20.33
N ASN A 944 29.14 2.71 21.64
CA ASN A 944 29.99 2.15 22.69
C ASN A 944 29.67 0.66 22.95
N HIS A 945 30.65 -0.08 23.47
CA HIS A 945 30.51 -1.49 23.88
C HIS A 945 29.42 -1.67 24.95
N GLY A 946 28.29 -2.27 24.56
CA GLY A 946 27.27 -2.77 25.48
C GLY A 946 27.25 -4.31 25.50
N PRO A 947 26.81 -4.95 26.60
CA PRO A 947 26.88 -6.40 26.78
C PRO A 947 26.06 -7.22 25.76
N ASP A 948 25.10 -6.60 25.07
CA ASP A 948 24.12 -7.29 24.21
C ASP A 948 24.17 -6.90 22.72
N GLN A 949 25.19 -6.14 22.29
CA GLN A 949 25.42 -5.78 20.88
C GLN A 949 24.19 -5.21 20.14
N GLU A 950 23.47 -4.27 20.75
CA GLU A 950 22.32 -3.65 20.09
C GLU A 950 22.71 -3.02 18.73
N PRO A 951 21.89 -3.23 17.68
CA PRO A 951 22.20 -2.72 16.36
C PRO A 951 22.10 -1.18 16.32
N TYR A 952 23.13 -0.54 15.76
CA TYR A 952 23.17 0.90 15.49
C TYR A 952 22.31 1.27 14.28
N CYS A 953 22.33 0.45 13.23
CA CYS A 953 21.49 0.65 12.05
C CYS A 953 21.29 -0.65 11.26
N ASN A 954 20.45 -0.57 10.24
CA ASN A 954 20.36 -1.56 9.17
C ASN A 954 20.63 -0.93 7.82
N ILE A 955 21.30 -1.68 6.95
CA ILE A 955 21.45 -1.36 5.54
C ILE A 955 20.94 -2.53 4.69
N ALA A 956 20.23 -2.21 3.61
CA ALA A 956 19.71 -3.21 2.69
C ALA A 956 19.83 -2.77 1.24
N CYS A 957 19.88 -3.75 0.34
CA CYS A 957 19.86 -3.53 -1.10
C CYS A 957 18.63 -4.17 -1.72
N LYS A 958 18.09 -3.52 -2.75
CA LYS A 958 16.98 -4.04 -3.56
C LYS A 958 17.49 -4.85 -4.76
N GLY A 959 16.77 -5.90 -5.13
CA GLY A 959 17.00 -6.70 -6.34
C GLY A 959 15.70 -7.38 -6.82
N LYS A 960 15.70 -7.97 -8.02
CA LYS A 960 14.57 -8.75 -8.54
C LYS A 960 14.44 -10.11 -7.82
N GLY A 961 15.53 -10.58 -7.23
CA GLY A 961 15.60 -11.78 -6.39
C GLY A 961 16.63 -11.62 -5.27
N GLN A 962 16.66 -12.59 -4.35
CA GLN A 962 17.58 -12.58 -3.19
C GLN A 962 19.05 -12.52 -3.64
N ARG A 963 19.45 -13.30 -4.65
CA ARG A 963 20.82 -13.28 -5.20
C ARG A 963 21.29 -11.91 -5.65
N GLU A 964 20.51 -11.23 -6.50
CA GLU A 964 20.88 -9.92 -7.05
C GLU A 964 20.96 -8.87 -5.94
N ALA A 965 19.98 -8.89 -5.00
CA ALA A 965 19.98 -8.01 -3.85
C ALA A 965 21.21 -8.24 -2.95
N ARG A 966 21.55 -9.51 -2.71
CA ARG A 966 22.73 -9.93 -1.94
C ARG A 966 24.03 -9.50 -2.60
N GLU A 967 24.21 -9.72 -3.90
CA GLU A 967 25.44 -9.33 -4.62
C GLU A 967 25.67 -7.82 -4.55
N ARG A 968 24.61 -7.02 -4.69
CA ARG A 968 24.68 -5.56 -4.49
C ARG A 968 25.07 -5.20 -3.06
N LEU A 969 24.44 -5.86 -2.07
CA LEU A 969 24.76 -5.65 -0.66
C LEU A 969 26.22 -5.95 -0.36
N LEU A 970 26.75 -7.07 -0.86
CA LEU A 970 28.16 -7.44 -0.68
C LEU A 970 29.10 -6.38 -1.27
N GLY A 971 28.82 -5.91 -2.48
CA GLY A 971 29.61 -4.83 -3.10
C GLY A 971 29.59 -3.54 -2.27
N ILE A 972 28.43 -3.16 -1.74
CA ILE A 972 28.29 -1.96 -0.90
C ILE A 972 28.97 -2.15 0.46
N CYS A 973 28.78 -3.27 1.14
CA CYS A 973 29.42 -3.57 2.42
C CYS A 973 30.95 -3.59 2.30
N ALA A 974 31.49 -4.13 1.20
CA ALA A 974 32.92 -4.11 0.93
C ALA A 974 33.47 -2.69 0.76
N VAL A 975 32.76 -1.82 0.04
CA VAL A 975 33.16 -0.41 -0.15
C VAL A 975 33.02 0.41 1.13
N LEU A 976 31.99 0.15 1.93
CA LEU A 976 31.72 0.87 3.17
C LEU A 976 32.52 0.35 4.37
N GLY A 977 33.18 -0.81 4.25
CA GLY A 977 33.93 -1.42 5.35
C GLY A 977 33.06 -2.11 6.40
N PHE A 978 31.85 -2.53 6.03
CA PHE A 978 30.97 -3.31 6.92
C PHE A 978 31.28 -4.81 6.93
N ASP A 979 31.98 -5.31 5.91
CA ASP A 979 32.43 -6.71 5.88
C ASP A 979 33.77 -6.84 6.61
N THR A 980 33.78 -7.57 7.73
CA THR A 980 34.97 -7.75 8.57
C THR A 980 35.14 -9.22 8.98
N ASP A 981 36.33 -9.62 9.42
CA ASP A 981 36.57 -10.99 9.91
C ASP A 981 35.67 -11.37 11.10
N LYS A 982 35.29 -10.39 11.93
CA LYS A 982 34.39 -10.57 13.08
C LYS A 982 32.90 -10.52 12.72
N TYR A 983 32.58 -9.89 11.58
CA TYR A 983 31.22 -9.76 11.07
C TYR A 983 31.18 -10.09 9.57
N PRO A 984 31.34 -11.37 9.20
CA PRO A 984 31.51 -11.79 7.81
C PRO A 984 30.18 -11.73 7.05
N VAL A 985 29.92 -10.63 6.36
CA VAL A 985 28.65 -10.35 5.66
C VAL A 985 28.34 -11.43 4.62
N HIS A 986 29.36 -11.97 3.96
CA HIS A 986 29.20 -13.07 3.00
C HIS A 986 28.58 -14.33 3.62
N TYR A 987 28.97 -14.68 4.85
CA TYR A 987 28.43 -15.81 5.61
C TYR A 987 27.02 -15.51 6.13
N LEU A 988 26.83 -14.34 6.74
CA LEU A 988 25.55 -13.91 7.31
C LEU A 988 24.42 -13.79 6.28
N THR A 989 24.78 -13.56 5.02
CA THR A 989 23.82 -13.50 3.91
C THR A 989 23.83 -14.74 3.04
N GLY A 990 24.61 -15.78 3.40
CA GLY A 990 24.90 -16.92 2.54
C GLY A 990 23.68 -17.75 2.13
N GLN A 991 22.59 -17.67 2.91
CA GLN A 991 21.33 -18.38 2.66
C GLN A 991 20.44 -17.67 1.61
N PHE A 992 20.72 -16.40 1.28
CA PHE A 992 19.90 -15.59 0.38
C PHE A 992 20.38 -15.70 -1.08
N GLN A 993 20.10 -16.81 -1.78
CA GLN A 993 20.64 -17.13 -3.11
C GLN A 993 19.63 -17.42 -4.20
#